data_AF-F8C3P6-F1
#
_entry.id   AF-F8C3P6-F1
#
_cell.length_a   1.000
_cell.length_b   1.000
_cell.length_c   1.000
_cell.angle_alpha   90.00
_cell.angle_beta   90.00
_cell.angle_gamma   90.00
#
_symmetry.space_group_name_H-M   'P 1'
#
loop_
_entity.id
_entity.type
_entity.pdbx_description
1 polymer ?
#
loop_
_entity_poly.entity_id
_entity_poly.type
_entity_poly.pdbx_seq_one_letter_code
_entity_poly.pdbx_strand_id
1 'polypeptide(L)'
;MALTGIQILKYLPKTNCKECGFSTCMAFAMKVASGQAEIDACPYIDPKIKEEIAEALAPPIRKVELGGGNYVYFLGGESVLFRHDKRFENPPLIGTLISTNMKDEEISRRIGLYKKLQWERVGTILRLDTLFLQDEGSEERFIEIVKKVRNELPWVALVLASSDVGTLKKAIEICNNFKPLIYGANSQNFEDFANFSLSTKVPLTIIGESLDEVCSLSEKAFKKGLKELVLDPGSQVLRELFEDLVIIRKSAIKSRFKLLGFPVITFPYRYTDSDLLEILIASMIICKYGSIIILSDLKPEALFNLLIERMNIYTDPQKPMVVEEGIYPINGPDENSLVAITCNFALTYFIVSGEIEASRVPTWLLIKDTDGLSVLTAWAAGKFGADTIAPFVKKCGIEEKVKHRNLIIPGYLAGIKGELEDELPDWKIIVGPREASGIPSFFKKFYEELKEELKKEEKVSEKREIKEEKKTFEKIEILKEEKTIKEKKEKLEKEKEESGYKVICIAENINIMSKRIGKAIKERNPQPIQQMAKDGVKLGADYLDLNIGPAKKDALELAPWIVKIVEEVVDIPISLDTTNPEAMIAGIKASKQPSKALINSVTIHKDKLDKLAPFAAEIGCDVVALLWGEKGLLRDANERADLALDLVNKLNEYGIPNEKIWVDPVLTPITLDVQQIKEVLKFLSILQEITPGVKTIVGLSNVSNGVASHLRPYLNRVMLMMLMKYNLYSAILDIYDKELVEIAKGKHPEWVSLVHKIMDGEKIDIQSLSSKELEIYKTVKVLTGEIIFSESWLEV
;
A
#
# COMPACT_ATOMS: atom_id res chain seq x y z
N MET A 1 -4.82 -19.21 16.07
CA MET A 1 -4.42 -18.41 14.89
C MET A 1 -5.24 -18.89 13.70
N ALA A 2 -5.32 -18.11 12.61
CA ALA A 2 -5.75 -18.68 11.32
C ALA A 2 -4.70 -19.69 10.83
N LEU A 3 -5.08 -20.63 9.97
CA LEU A 3 -4.15 -21.62 9.42
C LEU A 3 -3.18 -20.96 8.44
N THR A 4 -1.88 -21.14 8.65
CA THR A 4 -0.86 -20.73 7.67
C THR A 4 -0.90 -21.63 6.44
N GLY A 5 -0.38 -21.17 5.29
CA GLY A 5 -0.31 -22.01 4.09
C GLY A 5 0.50 -23.31 4.32
N ILE A 6 1.53 -23.28 5.17
CA ILE A 6 2.27 -24.47 5.60
C ILE A 6 1.39 -25.45 6.40
N GLN A 7 0.46 -24.95 7.23
CA GLN A 7 -0.49 -25.80 7.93
C GLN A 7 -1.56 -26.36 6.99
N ILE A 8 -2.08 -25.57 6.05
CA ILE A 8 -3.04 -26.03 5.02
C ILE A 8 -2.41 -27.08 4.10
N LEU A 9 -1.14 -26.89 3.70
CA LEU A 9 -0.40 -27.84 2.86
C LEU A 9 -0.25 -29.24 3.50
N LYS A 10 -0.33 -29.35 4.83
CA LYS A 10 -0.32 -30.66 5.51
C LYS A 10 -1.59 -31.49 5.23
N TYR A 11 -2.70 -30.83 4.92
CA TYR A 11 -4.00 -31.43 4.61
C TYR A 11 -4.28 -31.62 3.12
N LEU A 12 -3.53 -30.94 2.24
CA LEU A 12 -3.62 -31.11 0.80
C LEU A 12 -2.95 -32.42 0.33
N PRO A 13 -3.40 -33.02 -0.80
CA PRO A 13 -2.84 -34.27 -1.32
C PRO A 13 -1.45 -34.11 -1.97
N LYS A 14 -0.92 -32.89 -2.09
CA LYS A 14 0.44 -32.56 -2.59
C LYS A 14 0.73 -33.06 -4.02
N THR A 15 -0.30 -33.34 -4.82
CA THR A 15 -0.19 -33.83 -6.20
C THR A 15 0.32 -32.80 -7.20
N ASN A 16 0.22 -31.50 -6.89
CA ASN A 16 0.55 -30.39 -7.78
C ASN A 16 -0.14 -30.48 -9.18
N CYS A 17 -1.32 -31.10 -9.25
CA CYS A 17 -2.04 -31.39 -10.51
C CYS A 17 -2.60 -30.16 -11.25
N LYS A 18 -2.53 -28.97 -10.65
CA LYS A 18 -2.99 -27.66 -11.19
C LYS A 18 -4.50 -27.52 -11.44
N GLU A 19 -5.30 -28.55 -11.19
CA GLU A 19 -6.78 -28.53 -11.33
C GLU A 19 -7.49 -27.46 -10.48
N CYS A 20 -6.88 -27.06 -9.35
CA CYS A 20 -7.36 -25.95 -8.53
C CYS A 20 -7.04 -24.55 -9.10
N GLY A 21 -6.45 -24.46 -10.31
CA GLY A 21 -6.06 -23.22 -10.97
C GLY A 21 -4.68 -22.67 -10.57
N PHE A 22 -3.96 -23.33 -9.66
CA PHE A 22 -2.67 -22.87 -9.11
C PHE A 22 -1.51 -23.78 -9.50
N SER A 23 -0.31 -23.19 -9.64
CA SER A 23 0.90 -23.88 -10.11
C SER A 23 1.32 -25.08 -9.25
N THR A 24 1.08 -25.02 -7.94
CA THR A 24 1.37 -26.07 -6.96
C THR A 24 0.33 -26.10 -5.84
N CYS A 25 0.29 -27.19 -5.07
CA CYS A 25 -0.50 -27.27 -3.83
C CYS A 25 -0.01 -26.27 -2.77
N MET A 26 1.27 -25.86 -2.77
CA MET A 26 1.79 -24.83 -1.87
C MET A 26 1.26 -23.44 -2.24
N ALA A 27 1.28 -23.10 -3.53
CA ALA A 27 0.67 -21.86 -4.02
C ALA A 27 -0.83 -21.82 -3.69
N PHE A 28 -1.57 -22.91 -3.93
CA PHE A 28 -2.97 -23.01 -3.50
C PHE A 28 -3.13 -22.81 -1.99
N ALA A 29 -2.32 -23.48 -1.16
CA ALA A 29 -2.39 -23.35 0.29
C ALA A 29 -2.13 -21.92 0.79
N MET A 30 -1.19 -21.19 0.17
CA MET A 30 -0.93 -19.78 0.48
C MET A 30 -2.07 -18.85 0.03
N LYS A 31 -2.68 -19.12 -1.13
CA LYS A 31 -3.87 -18.38 -1.59
C LYS A 31 -5.10 -18.65 -0.72
N VAL A 32 -5.28 -19.86 -0.22
CA VAL A 32 -6.34 -20.16 0.77
C VAL A 32 -6.06 -19.52 2.13
N ALA A 33 -4.82 -19.61 2.64
CA ALA A 33 -4.45 -18.97 3.92
C ALA A 33 -4.58 -17.43 3.92
N SER A 34 -4.39 -16.80 2.76
CA SER A 34 -4.56 -15.35 2.57
C SER A 34 -5.98 -14.92 2.16
N GLY A 35 -6.93 -15.85 2.05
CA GLY A 35 -8.31 -15.57 1.64
C GLY A 35 -8.46 -15.14 0.16
N GLN A 36 -7.49 -15.49 -0.69
CA GLN A 36 -7.48 -15.24 -2.13
C GLN A 36 -8.04 -16.42 -2.94
N ALA A 37 -8.28 -17.58 -2.31
CA ALA A 37 -8.91 -18.75 -2.89
C ALA A 37 -9.74 -19.49 -1.83
N GLU A 38 -10.83 -20.14 -2.24
CA GLU A 38 -11.60 -21.04 -1.38
C GLU A 38 -10.96 -22.42 -1.32
N ILE A 39 -10.99 -23.08 -0.15
CA ILE A 39 -10.48 -24.45 0.01
C ILE A 39 -11.20 -25.46 -0.89
N ASP A 40 -12.44 -25.12 -1.29
CA ASP A 40 -13.26 -25.93 -2.19
C ASP A 40 -12.71 -26.11 -3.60
N ALA A 41 -11.84 -25.20 -4.06
CA ALA A 41 -11.22 -25.29 -5.39
C ALA A 41 -10.28 -26.52 -5.55
N CYS A 42 -9.94 -27.23 -4.48
CA CYS A 42 -9.33 -28.55 -4.58
C CYS A 42 -10.42 -29.65 -4.58
N PRO A 43 -10.55 -30.46 -5.65
CA PRO A 43 -11.53 -31.55 -5.71
C PRO A 43 -11.11 -32.78 -4.87
N TYR A 44 -9.86 -32.84 -4.40
CA TYR A 44 -9.23 -34.03 -3.81
C TYR A 44 -9.01 -33.96 -2.29
N ILE A 45 -9.35 -32.85 -1.63
CA ILE A 45 -9.26 -32.73 -0.16
C ILE A 45 -10.57 -33.21 0.50
N ASP A 46 -10.43 -33.96 1.59
CA ASP A 46 -11.52 -34.57 2.34
C ASP A 46 -12.59 -33.55 2.77
N PRO A 47 -13.90 -33.80 2.54
CA PRO A 47 -14.98 -32.86 2.88
C PRO A 47 -15.04 -32.43 4.35
N LYS A 48 -14.67 -33.29 5.30
CA LYS A 48 -14.63 -32.94 6.71
C LYS A 48 -13.47 -31.98 7.00
N ILE A 49 -12.31 -32.25 6.40
CA ILE A 49 -11.12 -31.39 6.54
C ILE A 49 -11.35 -30.04 5.83
N LYS A 50 -12.10 -30.00 4.72
CA LYS A 50 -12.59 -28.75 4.12
C LYS A 50 -13.37 -27.90 5.13
N GLU A 51 -14.34 -28.50 5.84
CA GLU A 51 -15.18 -27.75 6.80
C GLU A 51 -14.36 -27.28 8.02
N GLU A 52 -13.43 -28.10 8.53
CA GLU A 52 -12.48 -27.71 9.58
C GLU A 52 -11.56 -26.55 9.15
N ILE A 53 -11.02 -26.58 7.92
CA ILE A 53 -10.17 -25.50 7.38
C ILE A 53 -11.00 -24.23 7.14
N ALA A 54 -12.18 -24.34 6.53
CA ALA A 54 -13.05 -23.21 6.25
C ALA A 54 -13.49 -22.49 7.54
N GLU A 55 -13.81 -23.23 8.61
CA GLU A 55 -14.13 -22.58 9.88
C GLU A 55 -12.89 -22.01 10.61
N ALA A 56 -11.70 -22.60 10.45
CA ALA A 56 -10.46 -22.05 11.00
C ALA A 56 -9.99 -20.77 10.29
N LEU A 57 -10.35 -20.61 9.01
CA LEU A 57 -10.04 -19.42 8.19
C LEU A 57 -11.15 -18.36 8.23
N ALA A 58 -12.35 -18.71 8.66
CA ALA A 58 -13.46 -17.79 8.78
C ALA A 58 -13.06 -16.49 9.50
N PRO A 59 -13.54 -15.32 9.05
CA PRO A 59 -13.22 -14.05 9.68
C PRO A 59 -13.68 -14.06 11.15
N PRO A 60 -12.93 -13.45 12.08
CA PRO A 60 -13.24 -13.50 13.51
C PRO A 60 -14.65 -13.02 13.85
N ILE A 61 -15.14 -12.02 13.10
CA ILE A 61 -16.55 -11.66 13.01
C ILE A 61 -17.08 -12.20 11.68
N ARG A 62 -18.12 -13.05 11.72
CA ARG A 62 -18.75 -13.62 10.53
C ARG A 62 -19.33 -12.51 9.63
N LYS A 63 -19.44 -12.80 8.33
CA LYS A 63 -20.22 -11.95 7.41
C LYS A 63 -21.71 -12.28 7.54
N VAL A 64 -22.55 -11.25 7.41
CA VAL A 64 -24.00 -11.37 7.23
C VAL A 64 -24.39 -10.59 5.99
N GLU A 65 -25.24 -11.15 5.14
CA GLU A 65 -25.71 -10.52 3.90
C GLU A 65 -27.14 -10.00 4.06
N LEU A 66 -27.38 -8.76 3.61
CA LEU A 66 -28.69 -8.12 3.53
C LEU A 66 -28.93 -7.53 2.13
N GLY A 67 -30.20 -7.38 1.76
CA GLY A 67 -30.61 -6.81 0.48
C GLY A 67 -30.63 -7.83 -0.66
N GLY A 68 -30.42 -7.37 -1.89
CA GLY A 68 -30.55 -8.22 -3.08
C GLY A 68 -30.55 -7.44 -4.40
N GLY A 69 -30.33 -8.15 -5.50
CA GLY A 69 -30.21 -7.54 -6.83
C GLY A 69 -29.03 -6.57 -6.90
N ASN A 70 -29.29 -5.33 -7.32
CA ASN A 70 -28.26 -4.29 -7.43
C ASN A 70 -27.84 -3.66 -6.08
N TYR A 71 -28.48 -4.07 -4.97
CA TYR A 71 -28.33 -3.44 -3.65
C TYR A 71 -28.12 -4.52 -2.58
N VAL A 72 -26.92 -5.11 -2.58
CA VAL A 72 -26.47 -6.09 -1.58
C VAL A 72 -25.53 -5.40 -0.60
N TYR A 73 -25.74 -5.66 0.69
CA TYR A 73 -24.96 -5.09 1.79
C TYR A 73 -24.37 -6.22 2.64
N PHE A 74 -23.11 -6.06 3.02
CA PHE A 74 -22.42 -6.98 3.93
C PHE A 74 -22.16 -6.31 5.27
N LEU A 75 -22.41 -7.06 6.35
CA LEU A 75 -22.05 -6.69 7.71
C LEU A 75 -20.91 -7.59 8.19
N GLY A 76 -20.08 -7.13 9.12
CA GLY A 76 -19.04 -7.96 9.72
C GLY A 76 -17.95 -8.38 8.73
N GLY A 77 -17.46 -9.62 8.82
CA GLY A 77 -16.26 -10.06 8.10
C GLY A 77 -14.95 -9.46 8.65
N GLU A 78 -15.03 -8.82 9.81
CA GLU A 78 -14.02 -7.92 10.37
C GLU A 78 -12.88 -8.67 11.08
N SER A 79 -11.66 -8.15 10.92
CA SER A 79 -10.43 -8.87 11.31
C SER A 79 -9.46 -8.10 12.22
N VAL A 80 -9.59 -6.79 12.39
CA VAL A 80 -8.67 -5.94 13.17
C VAL A 80 -9.35 -5.06 14.22
N LEU A 81 -8.57 -4.57 15.21
CA LEU A 81 -9.06 -3.62 16.21
C LEU A 81 -8.83 -2.18 15.79
N PHE A 82 -7.71 -1.90 15.13
CA PHE A 82 -7.37 -0.57 14.65
C PHE A 82 -7.27 -0.60 13.14
N ARG A 83 -7.86 0.40 12.45
CA ARG A 83 -7.84 0.42 10.97
C ARG A 83 -6.41 0.38 10.40
N HIS A 84 -5.41 0.92 11.10
CA HIS A 84 -4.00 0.86 10.70
C HIS A 84 -3.36 -0.53 10.81
N ASP A 85 -3.94 -1.49 11.53
CA ASP A 85 -3.47 -2.88 11.54
C ASP A 85 -3.63 -3.54 10.15
N LYS A 86 -4.66 -3.11 9.40
CA LYS A 86 -4.97 -3.54 8.03
C LYS A 86 -5.92 -2.53 7.37
N ARG A 87 -7.22 -2.68 7.64
CA ARG A 87 -8.37 -1.81 7.31
C ARG A 87 -9.59 -2.33 8.06
N PHE A 88 -10.66 -1.54 8.15
CA PHE A 88 -12.00 -2.10 8.37
C PHE A 88 -12.59 -2.50 7.01
N GLU A 89 -13.43 -3.54 6.97
CA GLU A 89 -13.85 -4.22 5.74
C GLU A 89 -15.23 -3.78 5.25
N ASN A 90 -16.19 -3.55 6.16
CA ASN A 90 -17.59 -3.26 5.81
C ASN A 90 -18.14 -2.05 6.59
N PRO A 91 -18.47 -0.92 5.93
CA PRO A 91 -19.01 0.27 6.59
C PRO A 91 -20.36 0.02 7.27
N PRO A 92 -20.64 0.63 8.44
CA PRO A 92 -21.94 0.50 9.10
C PRO A 92 -23.08 1.02 8.25
N LEU A 93 -24.21 0.31 8.24
CA LEU A 93 -25.44 0.81 7.62
C LEU A 93 -26.07 1.86 8.54
N ILE A 94 -26.26 3.08 8.02
CA ILE A 94 -26.89 4.18 8.76
C ILE A 94 -28.33 4.34 8.25
N GLY A 95 -29.26 4.46 9.18
CA GLY A 95 -30.70 4.48 8.92
C GLY A 95 -31.51 5.11 10.05
N THR A 96 -32.83 4.93 10.01
CA THR A 96 -33.78 5.47 11.01
C THR A 96 -34.90 4.50 11.34
N LEU A 97 -35.53 4.71 12.49
CA LEU A 97 -36.82 4.13 12.84
C LEU A 97 -37.97 4.66 11.96
N ILE A 98 -38.90 3.78 11.58
CA ILE A 98 -40.28 4.08 11.19
C ILE A 98 -41.18 3.09 11.94
N SER A 99 -42.21 3.58 12.62
CA SER A 99 -43.13 2.75 13.42
C SER A 99 -44.57 2.89 12.93
N THR A 100 -45.39 1.83 13.06
CA THR A 100 -46.84 1.87 12.79
C THR A 100 -47.61 2.85 13.69
N ASN A 101 -47.01 3.35 14.78
CA ASN A 101 -47.60 4.40 15.62
C ASN A 101 -47.31 5.83 15.11
N MET A 102 -46.50 6.00 14.05
CA MET A 102 -46.27 7.30 13.43
C MET A 102 -47.47 7.77 12.58
N LYS A 103 -47.54 9.07 12.28
CA LYS A 103 -48.54 9.62 11.33
C LYS A 103 -48.06 9.48 9.89
N ASP A 104 -48.98 9.35 8.93
CA ASP A 104 -48.60 9.07 7.54
C ASP A 104 -47.86 10.24 6.86
N GLU A 105 -48.07 11.47 7.31
CA GLU A 105 -47.30 12.64 6.88
C GLU A 105 -45.84 12.53 7.34
N GLU A 106 -45.60 12.03 8.55
CA GLU A 106 -44.26 11.84 9.13
C GLU A 106 -43.52 10.67 8.48
N ILE A 107 -44.22 9.55 8.26
CA ILE A 107 -43.70 8.41 7.48
C ILE A 107 -43.32 8.87 6.06
N SER A 108 -44.18 9.67 5.43
CA SER A 108 -43.93 10.22 4.08
C SER A 108 -42.81 11.27 4.07
N ARG A 109 -42.67 12.08 5.13
CA ARG A 109 -41.54 13.01 5.29
C ARG A 109 -40.22 12.25 5.36
N ARG A 110 -40.14 11.21 6.19
CA ARG A 110 -38.94 10.36 6.34
C ARG A 110 -38.57 9.72 5.00
N ILE A 111 -39.50 9.02 4.34
CA ILE A 111 -39.28 8.41 3.01
C ILE A 111 -38.85 9.46 1.97
N GLY A 112 -39.47 10.65 1.98
CA GLY A 112 -39.10 11.77 1.11
C GLY A 112 -37.70 12.33 1.37
N LEU A 113 -37.16 12.22 2.59
CA LEU A 113 -35.80 12.63 2.93
C LEU A 113 -34.75 11.61 2.46
N TYR A 114 -34.98 10.29 2.55
CA TYR A 114 -34.06 9.28 1.98
C TYR A 114 -33.78 9.52 0.49
N LYS A 115 -34.79 9.98 -0.27
CA LYS A 115 -34.66 10.33 -1.69
C LYS A 115 -33.80 11.59 -1.92
N LYS A 116 -33.90 12.58 -1.03
CA LYS A 116 -33.25 13.91 -1.16
C LYS A 116 -31.84 13.96 -0.58
N LEU A 117 -31.57 13.23 0.50
CA LEU A 117 -30.31 13.26 1.24
C LEU A 117 -29.30 12.26 0.66
N GLN A 118 -28.85 12.57 -0.56
CA GLN A 118 -27.84 11.81 -1.30
C GLN A 118 -26.82 12.81 -1.87
N TRP A 119 -25.52 12.51 -1.72
CA TRP A 119 -24.43 13.37 -2.18
C TRP A 119 -23.41 12.55 -2.96
N GLU A 120 -22.94 13.04 -4.11
CA GLU A 120 -21.77 12.44 -4.75
C GLU A 120 -20.48 12.99 -4.11
N ARG A 121 -19.58 12.10 -3.72
CA ARG A 121 -18.28 12.44 -3.13
C ARG A 121 -17.23 11.42 -3.53
N VAL A 122 -16.19 11.89 -4.22
CA VAL A 122 -15.07 11.04 -4.68
C VAL A 122 -15.57 9.82 -5.49
N GLY A 123 -16.43 10.08 -6.49
CA GLY A 123 -17.05 9.05 -7.33
C GLY A 123 -18.02 8.09 -6.63
N THR A 124 -18.35 8.33 -5.36
CA THR A 124 -19.22 7.47 -4.53
C THR A 124 -20.47 8.23 -4.11
N ILE A 125 -21.64 7.58 -4.15
CA ILE A 125 -22.90 8.16 -3.64
C ILE A 125 -22.98 7.91 -2.12
N LEU A 126 -22.82 8.97 -1.34
CA LEU A 126 -23.05 8.99 0.10
C LEU A 126 -24.54 9.18 0.38
N ARG A 127 -25.15 8.23 1.08
CA ARG A 127 -26.57 8.21 1.45
C ARG A 127 -26.85 7.27 2.62
N LEU A 128 -28.12 7.24 3.05
CA LEU A 128 -28.65 6.26 4.00
C LEU A 128 -28.92 4.92 3.31
N ASP A 129 -28.67 3.84 4.03
CA ASP A 129 -28.60 2.47 3.48
C ASP A 129 -29.56 1.48 4.15
N THR A 130 -30.11 1.80 5.32
CA THR A 130 -31.04 0.91 6.03
C THR A 130 -32.25 1.65 6.62
N LEU A 131 -33.36 0.94 6.83
CA LEU A 131 -34.53 1.40 7.57
C LEU A 131 -34.92 0.33 8.58
N PHE A 132 -35.22 0.77 9.81
CA PHE A 132 -35.78 -0.07 10.85
C PHE A 132 -37.29 0.15 10.87
N LEU A 133 -38.05 -0.88 10.47
CA LEU A 133 -39.51 -0.85 10.42
C LEU A 133 -40.04 -1.60 11.64
N GLN A 134 -40.83 -0.91 12.47
CA GLN A 134 -41.36 -1.42 13.73
C GLN A 134 -42.89 -1.49 13.70
N ASP A 135 -43.40 -2.69 13.95
CA ASP A 135 -44.81 -2.97 14.20
C ASP A 135 -45.14 -2.79 15.69
N GLU A 136 -46.23 -2.11 15.97
CA GLU A 136 -46.78 -1.84 17.30
C GLU A 136 -48.18 -2.49 17.47
N GLY A 137 -48.41 -3.62 16.79
CA GLY A 137 -49.68 -4.36 16.82
C GLY A 137 -50.66 -3.98 15.72
N SER A 138 -50.17 -3.64 14.52
CA SER A 138 -50.98 -3.24 13.37
C SER A 138 -50.44 -3.85 12.08
N GLU A 139 -50.65 -5.15 11.90
CA GLU A 139 -50.17 -5.94 10.74
C GLU A 139 -50.47 -5.25 9.41
N GLU A 140 -51.73 -4.87 9.15
CA GLU A 140 -52.14 -4.28 7.88
C GLU A 140 -51.31 -3.02 7.56
N ARG A 141 -51.12 -2.14 8.55
CA ARG A 141 -50.35 -0.90 8.40
C ARG A 141 -48.85 -1.18 8.27
N PHE A 142 -48.31 -2.15 9.01
CA PHE A 142 -46.91 -2.57 8.86
C PHE A 142 -46.65 -3.08 7.44
N ILE A 143 -47.55 -3.91 6.92
CA ILE A 143 -47.51 -4.48 5.58
C ILE A 143 -47.65 -3.40 4.48
N GLU A 144 -48.44 -2.35 4.70
CA GLU A 144 -48.46 -1.17 3.82
C GLU A 144 -47.16 -0.38 3.86
N ILE A 145 -46.57 -0.15 5.03
CA ILE A 145 -45.29 0.55 5.18
C ILE A 145 -44.17 -0.24 4.47
N VAL A 146 -44.10 -1.56 4.64
CA VAL A 146 -43.10 -2.42 3.95
C VAL A 146 -43.25 -2.33 2.43
N LYS A 147 -44.48 -2.41 1.90
CA LYS A 147 -44.76 -2.23 0.45
C LYS A 147 -44.30 -0.85 -0.03
N LYS A 148 -44.68 0.22 0.69
CA LYS A 148 -44.34 1.60 0.36
C LYS A 148 -42.83 1.82 0.34
N VAL A 149 -42.12 1.36 1.36
CA VAL A 149 -40.65 1.47 1.45
C VAL A 149 -39.96 0.65 0.35
N ARG A 150 -40.34 -0.61 0.10
CA ARG A 150 -39.71 -1.41 -0.98
C ARG A 150 -39.94 -0.84 -2.38
N ASN A 151 -41.07 -0.19 -2.63
CA ASN A 151 -41.37 0.49 -3.88
C ASN A 151 -40.67 1.86 -4.01
N GLU A 152 -40.69 2.68 -2.96
CA GLU A 152 -40.16 4.05 -3.00
C GLU A 152 -38.65 4.15 -2.77
N LEU A 153 -38.05 3.21 -2.03
CA LEU A 153 -36.66 3.19 -1.59
C LEU A 153 -36.00 1.82 -1.89
N PRO A 154 -35.95 1.38 -3.17
CA PRO A 154 -35.56 0.01 -3.54
C PRO A 154 -34.15 -0.39 -3.10
N TRP A 155 -33.27 0.58 -2.82
CA TRP A 155 -31.92 0.31 -2.33
C TRP A 155 -31.82 0.06 -0.83
N VAL A 156 -32.83 0.41 -0.03
CA VAL A 156 -32.69 0.42 1.44
C VAL A 156 -32.83 -0.98 2.01
N ALA A 157 -31.81 -1.44 2.74
CA ALA A 157 -31.83 -2.67 3.52
C ALA A 157 -32.85 -2.58 4.66
N LEU A 158 -33.73 -3.57 4.82
CA LEU A 158 -34.77 -3.52 5.84
C LEU A 158 -34.37 -4.32 7.08
N VAL A 159 -34.54 -3.70 8.25
CA VAL A 159 -34.65 -4.38 9.53
C VAL A 159 -36.14 -4.41 9.89
N LEU A 160 -36.70 -5.60 10.09
CA LEU A 160 -38.12 -5.81 10.37
C LEU A 160 -38.29 -6.26 11.82
N ALA A 161 -39.03 -5.46 12.60
CA ALA A 161 -39.37 -5.75 13.98
C ALA A 161 -40.90 -5.84 14.15
N SER A 162 -41.37 -6.97 14.66
CA SER A 162 -42.73 -7.21 15.15
C SER A 162 -42.64 -8.31 16.20
N SER A 163 -43.57 -8.33 17.16
CA SER A 163 -43.72 -9.45 18.10
C SER A 163 -44.42 -10.67 17.47
N ASP A 164 -45.06 -10.51 16.30
CA ASP A 164 -45.75 -11.59 15.59
C ASP A 164 -44.94 -12.11 14.39
N VAL A 165 -44.63 -13.41 14.43
CA VAL A 165 -43.96 -14.15 13.35
C VAL A 165 -44.83 -14.25 12.09
N GLY A 166 -46.17 -14.22 12.20
CA GLY A 166 -47.10 -14.18 11.06
C GLY A 166 -46.96 -12.90 10.24
N THR A 167 -46.96 -11.76 10.92
CA THR A 167 -46.71 -10.41 10.39
C THR A 167 -45.33 -10.33 9.74
N LEU A 168 -44.28 -10.81 10.42
CA LEU A 168 -42.93 -10.88 9.85
C LEU A 168 -42.88 -11.74 8.57
N LYS A 169 -43.57 -12.88 8.53
CA LYS A 169 -43.61 -13.75 7.35
C LYS A 169 -44.21 -13.02 6.14
N LYS A 170 -45.36 -12.38 6.31
CA LYS A 170 -46.01 -11.57 5.27
C LYS A 170 -45.11 -10.41 4.81
N ALA A 171 -44.32 -9.83 5.71
CA ALA A 171 -43.35 -8.78 5.38
C ALA A 171 -42.15 -9.30 4.55
N ILE A 172 -41.63 -10.51 4.85
CA ILE A 172 -40.61 -11.16 4.00
C ILE A 172 -41.15 -11.46 2.61
N GLU A 173 -42.38 -11.97 2.50
CA GLU A 173 -43.02 -12.29 1.20
C GLU A 173 -43.09 -11.07 0.27
N ILE A 174 -43.29 -9.86 0.82
CA ILE A 174 -43.24 -8.59 0.06
C ILE A 174 -41.82 -8.24 -0.40
N CYS A 175 -40.80 -8.61 0.36
CA CYS A 175 -39.41 -8.33 0.03
C CYS A 175 -38.89 -9.23 -1.12
N ASN A 176 -39.56 -10.34 -1.43
CA ASN A 176 -39.17 -11.28 -2.49
C ASN A 176 -37.71 -11.74 -2.32
N ASN A 177 -36.85 -11.54 -3.33
CA ASN A 177 -35.42 -11.91 -3.30
C ASN A 177 -34.54 -10.89 -2.53
N PHE A 178 -35.11 -9.86 -1.92
CA PHE A 178 -34.39 -8.85 -1.14
C PHE A 178 -34.39 -9.24 0.34
N LYS A 179 -33.26 -9.73 0.85
CA LYS A 179 -33.09 -10.35 2.17
C LYS A 179 -33.16 -9.30 3.31
N PRO A 180 -34.20 -9.28 4.15
CA PRO A 180 -34.27 -8.39 5.31
C PRO A 180 -33.53 -8.99 6.52
N LEU A 181 -33.18 -8.15 7.50
CA LEU A 181 -32.80 -8.57 8.85
C LEU A 181 -34.07 -8.68 9.70
N ILE A 182 -34.24 -9.78 10.45
CA ILE A 182 -35.30 -9.88 11.46
C ILE A 182 -34.77 -9.40 12.81
N TYR A 183 -35.58 -8.64 13.54
CA TYR A 183 -35.25 -8.11 14.86
C TYR A 183 -36.33 -8.50 15.87
N GLY A 184 -35.90 -8.94 17.07
CA GLY A 184 -36.82 -9.23 18.18
C GLY A 184 -36.50 -10.46 19.04
N ALA A 185 -35.50 -11.29 18.70
CA ALA A 185 -35.25 -12.54 19.42
C ALA A 185 -34.52 -12.32 20.76
N ASN A 186 -35.25 -12.53 21.86
CA ASN A 186 -34.78 -12.48 23.24
C ASN A 186 -35.01 -13.84 23.94
N SER A 187 -34.66 -14.00 25.21
CA SER A 187 -34.81 -15.26 25.94
C SER A 187 -36.24 -15.81 26.06
N GLN A 188 -37.28 -14.99 25.85
CA GLN A 188 -38.68 -15.38 25.97
C GLN A 188 -39.24 -15.93 24.66
N ASN A 189 -38.83 -15.39 23.50
CA ASN A 189 -39.37 -15.72 22.17
C ASN A 189 -38.35 -16.39 21.22
N PHE A 190 -37.11 -16.63 21.68
CA PHE A 190 -35.99 -17.12 20.88
C PHE A 190 -36.32 -18.32 19.99
N GLU A 191 -37.04 -19.33 20.51
CA GLU A 191 -37.31 -20.57 19.79
C GLU A 191 -38.12 -20.33 18.50
N ASP A 192 -39.17 -19.53 18.57
CA ASP A 192 -40.03 -19.23 17.42
C ASP A 192 -39.29 -18.41 16.36
N PHE A 193 -38.55 -17.38 16.78
CA PHE A 193 -37.73 -16.55 15.90
C PHE A 193 -36.59 -17.35 15.25
N ALA A 194 -35.93 -18.24 15.98
CA ALA A 194 -34.86 -19.09 15.47
C ALA A 194 -35.39 -20.12 14.46
N ASN A 195 -36.52 -20.77 14.76
CA ASN A 195 -37.18 -21.70 13.84
C ASN A 195 -37.68 -20.99 12.58
N PHE A 196 -38.23 -19.78 12.72
CA PHE A 196 -38.65 -18.91 11.61
C PHE A 196 -37.47 -18.50 10.71
N SER A 197 -36.38 -18.01 11.28
CA SER A 197 -35.15 -17.65 10.56
C SER A 197 -34.55 -18.84 9.80
N LEU A 198 -34.50 -20.04 10.39
CA LEU A 198 -34.09 -21.27 9.70
C LEU A 198 -34.99 -21.59 8.50
N SER A 199 -36.32 -21.45 8.66
CA SER A 199 -37.30 -21.78 7.61
C SER A 199 -37.26 -20.82 6.41
N THR A 200 -36.91 -19.54 6.65
CA THR A 200 -36.93 -18.46 5.66
C THR A 200 -35.54 -18.07 5.14
N LYS A 201 -34.47 -18.51 5.82
CA LYS A 201 -33.05 -18.21 5.53
C LYS A 201 -32.70 -16.71 5.58
N VAL A 202 -33.42 -15.94 6.40
CA VAL A 202 -33.11 -14.54 6.69
C VAL A 202 -32.28 -14.43 7.98
N PRO A 203 -31.37 -13.43 8.10
CA PRO A 203 -30.56 -13.27 9.31
C PRO A 203 -31.41 -12.83 10.49
N LEU A 204 -30.94 -13.15 11.70
CA LEU A 204 -31.67 -12.91 12.93
C LEU A 204 -30.89 -12.03 13.90
N THR A 205 -31.53 -11.00 14.45
CA THR A 205 -30.99 -10.22 15.56
C THR A 205 -31.31 -10.90 16.89
N ILE A 206 -30.27 -11.19 17.66
CA ILE A 206 -30.34 -11.62 19.05
C ILE A 206 -30.22 -10.40 19.96
N ILE A 207 -31.09 -10.32 20.96
CA ILE A 207 -31.16 -9.26 21.96
C ILE A 207 -31.03 -9.93 23.34
N GLY A 208 -30.21 -9.37 24.23
CA GLY A 208 -30.17 -9.75 25.64
C GLY A 208 -29.96 -8.53 26.52
N GLU A 209 -30.29 -8.63 27.80
CA GLU A 209 -30.09 -7.57 28.81
C GLU A 209 -28.63 -7.48 29.29
N SER A 210 -27.77 -8.38 28.82
CA SER A 210 -26.33 -8.42 29.10
C SER A 210 -25.57 -9.24 28.06
N LEU A 211 -24.25 -9.05 27.98
CA LEU A 211 -23.39 -9.89 27.11
C LEU A 211 -23.45 -11.38 27.44
N ASP A 212 -23.69 -11.77 28.69
CA ASP A 212 -23.82 -13.19 29.08
C ASP A 212 -25.10 -13.82 28.53
N GLU A 213 -26.21 -13.06 28.49
CA GLU A 213 -27.44 -13.50 27.82
C GLU A 213 -27.24 -13.55 26.30
N VAL A 214 -26.61 -12.53 25.69
CA VAL A 214 -26.28 -12.53 24.25
C VAL A 214 -25.40 -13.71 23.88
N CYS A 215 -24.41 -14.07 24.71
CA CYS A 215 -23.61 -15.29 24.53
C CYS A 215 -24.47 -16.56 24.63
N SER A 216 -25.35 -16.64 25.62
CA SER A 216 -26.23 -17.79 25.86
C SER A 216 -27.21 -18.01 24.70
N LEU A 217 -27.80 -16.95 24.15
CA LEU A 217 -28.68 -17.01 22.99
C LEU A 217 -27.90 -17.32 21.70
N SER A 218 -26.70 -16.75 21.53
CA SER A 218 -25.81 -17.07 20.40
C SER A 218 -25.36 -18.53 20.41
N GLU A 219 -25.14 -19.12 21.59
CA GLU A 219 -24.82 -20.54 21.73
C GLU A 219 -26.00 -21.45 21.36
N LYS A 220 -27.23 -21.09 21.78
CA LYS A 220 -28.46 -21.79 21.32
C LYS A 220 -28.63 -21.69 19.80
N ALA A 221 -28.35 -20.52 19.21
CA ALA A 221 -28.45 -20.29 17.77
C ALA A 221 -27.43 -21.12 16.98
N PHE A 222 -26.17 -21.18 17.44
CA PHE A 222 -25.16 -22.07 16.87
C PHE A 222 -25.58 -23.55 16.95
N LYS A 223 -26.13 -24.00 18.09
CA LYS A 223 -26.62 -25.38 18.28
C LYS A 223 -27.80 -25.72 17.35
N LYS A 224 -28.61 -24.73 16.97
CA LYS A 224 -29.65 -24.82 15.93
C LYS A 224 -29.12 -24.71 14.49
N GLY A 225 -27.84 -24.42 14.29
CA GLY A 225 -27.23 -24.26 12.96
C GLY A 225 -27.37 -22.86 12.33
N LEU A 226 -27.86 -21.86 13.07
CA LEU A 226 -27.90 -20.48 12.59
C LEU A 226 -26.47 -19.91 12.52
N LYS A 227 -26.07 -19.45 11.33
CA LYS A 227 -24.72 -18.91 11.05
C LYS A 227 -24.73 -17.40 10.70
N GLU A 228 -25.91 -16.82 10.43
CA GLU A 228 -26.10 -15.39 10.14
C GLU A 228 -26.90 -14.70 11.25
N LEU A 229 -26.18 -14.15 12.23
CA LEU A 229 -26.76 -13.47 13.39
C LEU A 229 -26.23 -12.03 13.49
N VAL A 230 -27.03 -11.14 14.04
CA VAL A 230 -26.65 -9.78 14.45
C VAL A 230 -26.92 -9.65 15.95
N LEU A 231 -26.10 -8.90 16.68
CA LEU A 231 -26.25 -8.72 18.12
C LEU A 231 -26.81 -7.33 18.44
N ASP A 232 -27.81 -7.24 19.30
CA ASP A 232 -28.10 -6.05 20.11
C ASP A 232 -27.63 -6.37 21.54
N PRO A 233 -26.61 -5.67 22.07
CA PRO A 233 -26.09 -5.94 23.41
C PRO A 233 -27.05 -5.55 24.53
N GLY A 234 -28.14 -4.82 24.23
CA GLY A 234 -29.12 -4.37 25.20
C GLY A 234 -28.58 -3.44 26.28
N SER A 235 -27.39 -2.86 26.08
CA SER A 235 -26.72 -1.92 26.97
C SER A 235 -27.68 -0.82 27.43
N GLN A 236 -27.74 -0.53 28.73
CA GLN A 236 -28.71 0.38 29.32
C GLN A 236 -28.20 1.83 29.35
N VAL A 237 -26.87 2.03 29.46
CA VAL A 237 -26.25 3.36 29.36
C VAL A 237 -25.16 3.43 28.30
N LEU A 238 -24.87 4.65 27.82
CA LEU A 238 -23.86 4.91 26.77
C LEU A 238 -22.47 4.34 27.09
N ARG A 239 -22.10 4.29 28.38
CA ARG A 239 -20.83 3.70 28.82
C ARG A 239 -20.79 2.19 28.57
N GLU A 240 -21.87 1.48 28.90
CA GLU A 240 -21.99 0.04 28.67
C GLU A 240 -21.93 -0.24 27.17
N LEU A 241 -22.65 0.53 26.34
CA LEU A 241 -22.59 0.37 24.89
C LEU A 241 -21.16 0.46 24.34
N PHE A 242 -20.37 1.44 24.82
CA PHE A 242 -18.97 1.56 24.42
C PHE A 242 -18.11 0.37 24.90
N GLU A 243 -18.29 -0.07 26.15
CA GLU A 243 -17.57 -1.20 26.71
C GLU A 243 -17.94 -2.51 25.99
N ASP A 244 -19.23 -2.75 25.74
CA ASP A 244 -19.77 -3.92 25.03
C ASP A 244 -19.28 -4.01 23.60
N LEU A 245 -19.38 -2.93 22.82
CA LEU A 245 -18.87 -2.88 21.44
C LEU A 245 -17.37 -3.22 21.38
N VAL A 246 -16.59 -2.73 22.34
CA VAL A 246 -15.16 -3.05 22.46
C VAL A 246 -14.94 -4.50 22.91
N ILE A 247 -15.71 -5.03 23.86
CA ILE A 247 -15.61 -6.40 24.37
C ILE A 247 -15.97 -7.42 23.28
N ILE A 248 -17.09 -7.24 22.58
CA ILE A 248 -17.53 -8.07 21.45
C ILE A 248 -16.41 -8.16 20.41
N ARG A 249 -15.96 -7.02 19.89
CA ARG A 249 -14.92 -6.92 18.87
C ARG A 249 -13.59 -7.55 19.31
N LYS A 250 -13.15 -7.26 20.55
CA LYS A 250 -11.88 -7.75 21.11
C LYS A 250 -11.92 -9.26 21.35
N SER A 251 -13.02 -9.79 21.86
CA SER A 251 -13.18 -11.22 22.16
C SER A 251 -13.27 -12.05 20.89
N ALA A 252 -14.03 -11.58 19.89
CA ALA A 252 -14.05 -12.16 18.57
C ALA A 252 -12.65 -12.21 17.92
N ILE A 253 -11.93 -11.08 17.89
CA ILE A 253 -10.66 -10.97 17.14
C ILE A 253 -9.47 -11.60 17.88
N LYS A 254 -9.22 -11.23 19.14
CA LYS A 254 -8.03 -11.66 19.88
C LYS A 254 -8.20 -13.06 20.49
N SER A 255 -9.38 -13.37 21.02
CA SER A 255 -9.66 -14.65 21.69
C SER A 255 -10.33 -15.69 20.79
N ARG A 256 -10.74 -15.32 19.55
CA ARG A 256 -11.55 -16.16 18.64
C ARG A 256 -12.82 -16.70 19.31
N PHE A 257 -13.41 -15.90 20.20
CA PHE A 257 -14.60 -16.26 20.96
C PHE A 257 -15.85 -16.21 20.08
N LYS A 258 -16.19 -17.37 19.48
CA LYS A 258 -17.23 -17.50 18.43
C LYS A 258 -18.59 -16.92 18.80
N LEU A 259 -18.98 -16.96 20.09
CA LEU A 259 -20.31 -16.51 20.55
C LEU A 259 -20.55 -15.00 20.37
N LEU A 260 -19.48 -14.19 20.34
CA LEU A 260 -19.54 -12.76 20.02
C LEU A 260 -18.96 -12.45 18.64
N GLY A 261 -18.79 -13.47 17.78
CA GLY A 261 -18.21 -13.37 16.44
C GLY A 261 -19.17 -12.85 15.38
N PHE A 262 -19.93 -11.79 15.67
CA PHE A 262 -21.05 -11.32 14.85
C PHE A 262 -21.12 -9.78 14.72
N PRO A 263 -21.77 -9.24 13.67
CA PRO A 263 -22.10 -7.82 13.55
C PRO A 263 -22.99 -7.31 14.70
N VAL A 264 -22.98 -5.99 14.95
CA VAL A 264 -23.75 -5.36 16.04
C VAL A 264 -24.72 -4.30 15.48
N ILE A 265 -25.99 -4.32 15.92
CA ILE A 265 -26.97 -3.25 15.69
C ILE A 265 -27.04 -2.33 16.91
N THR A 266 -27.22 -1.03 16.67
CA THR A 266 -27.16 0.02 17.68
C THR A 266 -28.20 1.11 17.45
N PHE A 267 -28.63 1.74 18.54
CA PHE A 267 -29.73 2.71 18.57
C PHE A 267 -29.32 3.93 19.41
N PRO A 268 -28.59 4.91 18.85
CA PRO A 268 -28.07 6.07 19.59
C PRO A 268 -29.10 6.83 20.44
N TYR A 269 -30.34 6.92 19.98
CA TYR A 269 -31.44 7.58 20.68
C TYR A 269 -31.88 6.89 21.98
N ARG A 270 -31.46 5.66 22.27
CA ARG A 270 -31.73 5.02 23.58
C ARG A 270 -31.04 5.73 24.74
N TYR A 271 -30.02 6.55 24.45
CA TYR A 271 -29.14 7.14 25.47
C TYR A 271 -29.24 8.67 25.57
N THR A 272 -30.06 9.32 24.73
CA THR A 272 -30.26 10.78 24.77
C THR A 272 -31.46 11.24 23.94
N ASP A 273 -32.18 12.25 24.45
CA ASP A 273 -33.19 13.02 23.72
C ASP A 273 -32.60 14.20 22.90
N SER A 274 -31.28 14.38 22.90
CA SER A 274 -30.62 15.51 22.24
C SER A 274 -30.11 15.14 20.85
N ASP A 275 -30.73 15.72 19.80
CA ASP A 275 -30.33 15.60 18.39
C ASP A 275 -28.79 15.66 18.19
N LEU A 276 -28.10 16.59 18.86
CA LEU A 276 -26.64 16.74 18.74
C LEU A 276 -25.86 15.61 19.41
N LEU A 277 -26.29 15.18 20.60
CA LEU A 277 -25.61 14.09 21.32
C LEU A 277 -25.88 12.75 20.65
N GLU A 278 -27.06 12.55 20.05
CA GLU A 278 -27.37 11.35 19.26
C GLU A 278 -26.38 11.18 18.09
N ILE A 279 -26.09 12.28 17.37
CA ILE A 279 -25.10 12.30 16.29
C ILE A 279 -23.68 12.03 16.80
N LEU A 280 -23.29 12.57 17.95
CA LEU A 280 -21.98 12.29 18.56
C LEU A 280 -21.85 10.82 19.01
N ILE A 281 -22.94 10.21 19.47
CA ILE A 281 -22.99 8.77 19.79
C ILE A 281 -22.90 7.94 18.50
N ALA A 282 -23.57 8.34 17.42
CA ALA A 282 -23.44 7.68 16.12
C ALA A 282 -22.00 7.72 15.58
N SER A 283 -21.33 8.88 15.66
CA SER A 283 -19.89 9.04 15.36
C SER A 283 -19.02 8.09 16.18
N MET A 284 -19.22 8.06 17.51
CA MET A 284 -18.54 7.13 18.40
C MET A 284 -18.68 5.67 17.92
N ILE A 285 -19.90 5.25 17.52
CA ILE A 285 -20.20 3.88 17.09
C ILE A 285 -19.56 3.56 15.73
N ILE A 286 -19.52 4.50 14.77
CA ILE A 286 -18.76 4.35 13.51
C ILE A 286 -17.28 4.04 13.82
N CYS A 287 -16.71 4.77 14.78
CA CYS A 287 -15.35 4.59 15.29
C CYS A 287 -15.17 3.40 16.27
N LYS A 288 -16.26 2.72 16.65
CA LYS A 288 -16.31 1.64 17.66
C LYS A 288 -17.23 0.49 17.23
N TYR A 289 -17.00 -0.01 16.01
CA TYR A 289 -17.37 -1.37 15.59
C TYR A 289 -18.87 -1.69 15.46
N GLY A 290 -19.77 -0.73 15.62
CA GLY A 290 -21.18 -0.94 15.24
C GLY A 290 -21.29 -1.24 13.74
N SER A 291 -22.26 -2.07 13.36
CA SER A 291 -22.48 -2.52 11.98
C SER A 291 -23.81 -2.02 11.41
N ILE A 292 -24.80 -1.75 12.26
CA ILE A 292 -26.03 -1.02 11.92
C ILE A 292 -26.24 0.07 12.97
N ILE A 293 -26.60 1.27 12.52
CA ILE A 293 -26.88 2.45 13.36
C ILE A 293 -28.25 3.01 12.97
N ILE A 294 -29.22 2.89 13.88
CA ILE A 294 -30.60 3.34 13.68
C ILE A 294 -30.83 4.62 14.50
N LEU A 295 -31.03 5.74 13.80
CA LEU A 295 -31.30 7.05 14.39
C LEU A 295 -32.80 7.29 14.65
N SER A 296 -33.10 8.24 15.54
CA SER A 296 -34.47 8.67 15.88
C SER A 296 -35.20 9.32 14.71
N ASP A 297 -34.49 10.09 13.88
CA ASP A 297 -34.99 10.93 12.79
C ASP A 297 -33.83 11.35 11.86
N LEU A 298 -34.15 11.93 10.70
CA LEU A 298 -33.18 12.49 9.76
C LEU A 298 -32.99 14.00 9.93
N LYS A 299 -31.80 14.40 10.37
CA LYS A 299 -31.32 15.79 10.42
C LYS A 299 -30.34 16.05 9.26
N PRO A 300 -30.73 16.75 8.17
CA PRO A 300 -29.88 16.98 7.01
C PRO A 300 -28.50 17.58 7.33
N GLU A 301 -28.47 18.46 8.33
CA GLU A 301 -27.32 19.28 8.75
C GLU A 301 -26.19 18.44 9.36
N ALA A 302 -26.56 17.31 9.97
CA ALA A 302 -25.64 16.41 10.65
C ALA A 302 -25.30 15.14 9.84
N LEU A 303 -26.26 14.64 9.05
CA LEU A 303 -26.13 13.40 8.29
C LEU A 303 -24.92 13.38 7.34
N PHE A 304 -24.67 14.50 6.64
CA PHE A 304 -23.51 14.58 5.73
C PHE A 304 -22.18 14.34 6.47
N ASN A 305 -22.05 14.84 7.69
CA ASN A 305 -20.83 14.68 8.49
C ASN A 305 -20.62 13.22 8.91
N LEU A 306 -21.68 12.51 9.34
CA LEU A 306 -21.62 11.08 9.66
C LEU A 306 -21.29 10.22 8.43
N LEU A 307 -21.83 10.56 7.26
CA LEU A 307 -21.53 9.84 6.02
C LEU A 307 -20.08 10.04 5.57
N ILE A 308 -19.54 11.26 5.74
CA ILE A 308 -18.12 11.57 5.49
C ILE A 308 -17.21 10.89 6.51
N GLU A 309 -17.57 10.86 7.79
CA GLU A 309 -16.83 10.12 8.83
C GLU A 309 -16.79 8.63 8.52
N ARG A 310 -17.95 8.03 8.22
CA ARG A 310 -18.07 6.62 7.79
C ARG A 310 -17.16 6.34 6.60
N MET A 311 -17.17 7.18 5.57
CA MET A 311 -16.28 7.05 4.42
C MET A 311 -14.81 7.09 4.87
N ASN A 312 -14.39 8.14 5.59
CA ASN A 312 -13.00 8.33 6.01
C ASN A 312 -12.45 7.20 6.91
N ILE A 313 -13.26 6.67 7.82
CA ILE A 313 -12.88 5.61 8.75
C ILE A 313 -12.75 4.26 8.01
N TYR A 314 -13.59 3.98 7.02
CA TYR A 314 -13.60 2.71 6.29
C TYR A 314 -12.84 2.73 4.95
N THR A 315 -12.34 3.89 4.49
CA THR A 315 -11.32 3.96 3.43
C THR A 315 -10.11 3.09 3.79
N ASP A 316 -9.59 2.35 2.82
CA ASP A 316 -8.41 1.49 2.98
C ASP A 316 -7.15 2.36 3.23
N PRO A 317 -6.49 2.28 4.40
CA PRO A 317 -5.34 3.13 4.69
C PRO A 317 -4.08 2.73 3.92
N GLN A 318 -4.07 1.55 3.27
CA GLN A 318 -2.95 1.07 2.46
C GLN A 318 -3.02 1.53 1.00
N LYS A 319 -4.15 2.13 0.58
CA LYS A 319 -4.40 2.53 -0.80
C LYS A 319 -5.01 3.93 -0.86
N PRO A 320 -4.25 4.97 -1.27
CA PRO A 320 -4.86 6.25 -1.56
C PRO A 320 -5.91 6.08 -2.67
N MET A 321 -7.03 6.77 -2.54
CA MET A 321 -8.01 6.84 -3.64
C MET A 321 -7.37 7.63 -4.79
N VAL A 322 -7.40 7.07 -5.99
CA VAL A 322 -6.79 7.65 -7.20
C VAL A 322 -7.80 7.93 -8.28
N VAL A 323 -7.44 8.85 -9.17
CA VAL A 323 -8.05 9.10 -10.48
C VAL A 323 -7.06 8.59 -11.55
N GLU A 324 -7.52 8.34 -12.77
CA GLU A 324 -6.65 7.88 -13.85
C GLU A 324 -5.78 9.03 -14.40
N GLU A 325 -4.58 8.72 -14.91
CA GLU A 325 -3.74 9.72 -15.59
C GLU A 325 -4.34 10.07 -16.95
N GLY A 326 -4.50 11.36 -17.25
CA GLY A 326 -5.16 11.77 -18.49
C GLY A 326 -5.53 13.25 -18.56
N ILE A 327 -6.42 13.57 -19.50
CA ILE A 327 -6.93 14.92 -19.76
C ILE A 327 -8.44 14.95 -19.49
N TYR A 328 -8.85 15.75 -18.51
CA TYR A 328 -10.23 15.88 -18.06
C TYR A 328 -10.83 17.21 -18.53
N PRO A 329 -11.90 17.20 -19.35
CA PRO A 329 -12.57 18.42 -19.80
C PRO A 329 -13.52 18.97 -18.73
N ILE A 330 -13.30 20.22 -18.28
CA ILE A 330 -14.14 20.89 -17.28
C ILE A 330 -14.73 22.18 -17.87
N ASN A 331 -16.04 22.40 -17.64
CA ASN A 331 -16.83 23.49 -18.21
C ASN A 331 -16.86 23.54 -19.76
N GLY A 332 -16.58 22.43 -20.44
CA GLY A 332 -16.64 22.33 -21.92
C GLY A 332 -15.51 23.11 -22.63
N PRO A 333 -14.24 22.70 -22.47
CA PRO A 333 -13.10 23.39 -23.07
C PRO A 333 -12.98 23.22 -24.59
N ASP A 334 -12.40 24.26 -25.20
CA ASP A 334 -12.06 24.38 -26.62
C ASP A 334 -10.54 24.53 -26.82
N GLU A 335 -10.13 24.86 -28.05
CA GLU A 335 -8.73 25.15 -28.44
C GLU A 335 -8.12 26.42 -27.82
N ASN A 336 -8.92 27.25 -27.16
CA ASN A 336 -8.54 28.52 -26.54
C ASN A 336 -8.69 28.49 -25.00
N SER A 337 -8.94 27.30 -24.43
CA SER A 337 -9.30 27.09 -23.03
C SER A 337 -8.09 26.80 -22.15
N LEU A 338 -8.16 27.19 -20.88
CA LEU A 338 -7.03 27.09 -19.96
C LEU A 338 -6.52 25.65 -19.85
N VAL A 339 -5.20 25.47 -19.74
CA VAL A 339 -4.59 24.17 -19.37
C VAL A 339 -4.02 24.30 -17.97
N ALA A 340 -4.46 23.42 -17.06
CA ALA A 340 -3.96 23.32 -15.69
C ALA A 340 -3.53 21.89 -15.38
N ILE A 341 -2.60 21.69 -14.45
CA ILE A 341 -2.15 20.35 -14.04
C ILE A 341 -2.29 20.13 -12.53
N THR A 342 -2.67 18.91 -12.14
CA THR A 342 -2.64 18.46 -10.75
C THR A 342 -2.29 16.95 -10.67
N CYS A 343 -2.12 16.45 -9.45
CA CYS A 343 -1.81 15.05 -9.16
C CYS A 343 -3.07 14.16 -9.13
N ASN A 344 -2.91 12.85 -9.31
CA ASN A 344 -4.03 11.90 -9.36
C ASN A 344 -4.60 11.46 -8.01
N PHE A 345 -4.10 11.98 -6.87
CA PHE A 345 -4.75 11.77 -5.58
C PHE A 345 -6.19 12.29 -5.62
N ALA A 346 -7.18 11.41 -5.46
CA ALA A 346 -8.57 11.72 -5.77
C ALA A 346 -9.13 12.88 -4.90
N LEU A 347 -8.71 12.98 -3.63
CA LEU A 347 -9.11 14.12 -2.79
C LEU A 347 -8.62 15.45 -3.37
N THR A 348 -7.37 15.51 -3.88
CA THR A 348 -6.86 16.69 -4.58
C THR A 348 -7.58 16.92 -5.91
N TYR A 349 -7.82 15.87 -6.71
CA TYR A 349 -8.59 15.97 -7.95
C TYR A 349 -9.95 16.62 -7.72
N PHE A 350 -10.80 16.05 -6.86
CA PHE A 350 -12.18 16.53 -6.66
C PHE A 350 -12.25 17.91 -6.00
N ILE A 351 -11.21 18.33 -5.27
CA ILE A 351 -11.09 19.71 -4.76
C ILE A 351 -10.74 20.66 -5.91
N VAL A 352 -9.76 20.33 -6.75
CA VAL A 352 -9.36 21.16 -7.90
C VAL A 352 -10.45 21.22 -8.96
N SER A 353 -11.07 20.09 -9.33
CA SER A 353 -12.12 20.04 -10.34
C SER A 353 -13.36 20.82 -9.91
N GLY A 354 -13.81 20.67 -8.66
CA GLY A 354 -14.97 21.40 -8.13
C GLY A 354 -14.78 22.91 -8.08
N GLU A 355 -13.56 23.39 -7.78
CA GLU A 355 -13.24 24.82 -7.84
C GLU A 355 -13.12 25.34 -9.28
N ILE A 356 -12.67 24.50 -10.23
CA ILE A 356 -12.73 24.83 -11.67
C ILE A 356 -14.18 24.88 -12.15
N GLU A 357 -15.05 23.95 -11.76
CA GLU A 357 -16.49 24.00 -12.05
C GLU A 357 -17.14 25.27 -11.46
N ALA A 358 -16.85 25.60 -10.20
CA ALA A 358 -17.31 26.82 -9.54
C ALA A 358 -16.78 28.11 -10.22
N SER A 359 -15.60 28.05 -10.86
CA SER A 359 -15.09 29.15 -11.69
C SER A 359 -15.94 29.41 -12.94
N ARG A 360 -16.60 28.37 -13.48
CA ARG A 360 -17.25 28.36 -14.80
C ARG A 360 -16.33 28.71 -15.98
N VAL A 361 -15.01 28.59 -15.81
CA VAL A 361 -14.01 28.81 -16.85
C VAL A 361 -13.73 27.48 -17.58
N PRO A 362 -13.93 27.41 -18.91
CA PRO A 362 -13.53 26.27 -19.74
C PRO A 362 -12.06 25.94 -19.56
N THR A 363 -11.77 24.70 -19.12
CA THR A 363 -10.42 24.25 -18.73
C THR A 363 -10.18 22.79 -19.12
N TRP A 364 -9.02 22.51 -19.71
CA TRP A 364 -8.41 21.18 -19.79
C TRP A 364 -7.59 20.92 -18.52
N LEU A 365 -8.06 20.02 -17.65
CA LEU A 365 -7.34 19.62 -16.44
C LEU A 365 -6.50 18.36 -16.72
N LEU A 366 -5.18 18.50 -16.65
CA LEU A 366 -4.21 17.42 -16.78
C LEU A 366 -4.03 16.74 -15.42
N ILE A 367 -4.24 15.43 -15.36
CA ILE A 367 -4.08 14.61 -14.16
C ILE A 367 -2.85 13.73 -14.34
N LYS A 368 -1.79 14.01 -13.57
CA LYS A 368 -0.54 13.24 -13.56
C LYS A 368 -0.61 12.15 -12.49
N ASP A 369 -0.24 10.92 -12.82
CA ASP A 369 -0.06 9.85 -11.84
C ASP A 369 1.10 10.18 -10.89
N THR A 370 0.81 10.13 -9.60
CA THR A 370 1.75 10.36 -8.50
C THR A 370 1.71 9.22 -7.48
N ASP A 371 1.22 8.04 -7.87
CA ASP A 371 0.84 6.93 -6.98
C ASP A 371 -0.20 7.34 -5.92
N GLY A 372 -1.09 8.28 -6.26
CA GLY A 372 -2.10 8.81 -5.36
C GLY A 372 -1.57 9.70 -4.24
N LEU A 373 -0.37 10.25 -4.37
CA LEU A 373 0.19 11.22 -3.43
C LEU A 373 -0.30 12.65 -3.75
N SER A 374 -0.61 13.43 -2.71
CA SER A 374 -0.98 14.85 -2.85
C SER A 374 0.16 15.69 -3.45
N VAL A 375 -0.13 16.86 -4.03
CA VAL A 375 0.85 17.73 -4.72
C VAL A 375 2.19 17.87 -3.97
N LEU A 376 2.15 18.25 -2.69
CA LEU A 376 3.36 18.43 -1.87
C LEU A 376 4.05 17.11 -1.54
N THR A 377 3.27 16.06 -1.23
CA THR A 377 3.81 14.72 -0.93
C THR A 377 4.49 14.10 -2.15
N ALA A 378 3.88 14.26 -3.32
CA ALA A 378 4.38 13.77 -4.60
C ALA A 378 5.63 14.53 -5.05
N TRP A 379 5.65 15.86 -4.89
CA TRP A 379 6.83 16.68 -5.15
C TRP A 379 8.00 16.29 -4.23
N ALA A 380 7.77 16.19 -2.92
CA ALA A 380 8.80 15.77 -1.96
C ALA A 380 9.30 14.34 -2.19
N ALA A 381 8.46 13.45 -2.75
CA ALA A 381 8.82 12.09 -3.14
C ALA A 381 9.49 11.98 -4.54
N GLY A 382 9.71 13.10 -5.24
CA GLY A 382 10.28 13.11 -6.60
C GLY A 382 9.34 12.58 -7.69
N LYS A 383 8.03 12.49 -7.41
CA LYS A 383 7.00 11.97 -8.33
C LYS A 383 6.18 13.06 -9.02
N PHE A 384 6.41 14.32 -8.68
CA PHE A 384 5.75 15.48 -9.29
C PHE A 384 6.72 16.65 -9.48
N GLY A 385 7.92 16.33 -10.00
CA GLY A 385 8.94 17.27 -10.46
C GLY A 385 8.84 17.59 -11.96
N ALA A 386 9.67 18.50 -12.46
CA ALA A 386 9.67 18.91 -13.87
C ALA A 386 9.93 17.74 -14.83
N ASP A 387 10.85 16.86 -14.43
CA ASP A 387 11.23 15.58 -15.06
C ASP A 387 10.07 14.58 -15.20
N THR A 388 9.05 14.67 -14.34
CA THR A 388 7.85 13.83 -14.40
C THR A 388 6.68 14.49 -15.14
N ILE A 389 6.56 15.82 -15.04
CA ILE A 389 5.48 16.62 -15.63
C ILE A 389 5.72 16.83 -17.13
N ALA A 390 6.92 17.26 -17.54
CA ALA A 390 7.20 17.57 -18.94
C ALA A 390 7.04 16.36 -19.88
N PRO A 391 7.51 15.15 -19.55
CA PRO A 391 7.26 13.96 -20.38
C PRO A 391 5.80 13.50 -20.39
N PHE A 392 4.97 13.93 -19.44
CA PHE A 392 3.52 13.67 -19.46
C PHE A 392 2.81 14.66 -20.38
N VAL A 393 3.09 15.97 -20.27
CA VAL A 393 2.57 17.02 -21.16
C VAL A 393 2.88 16.70 -22.63
N LYS A 394 4.12 16.30 -22.93
CA LYS A 394 4.59 15.86 -24.26
C LYS A 394 3.92 14.58 -24.79
N LYS A 395 3.13 13.85 -23.98
CA LYS A 395 2.55 12.53 -24.34
C LYS A 395 1.03 12.43 -24.23
N CYS A 396 0.39 13.24 -23.39
CA CYS A 396 -1.05 13.11 -23.12
C CYS A 396 -1.94 13.64 -24.26
N GLY A 397 -1.37 14.27 -25.29
CA GLY A 397 -2.11 14.82 -26.44
C GLY A 397 -2.72 16.20 -26.19
N ILE A 398 -2.29 16.92 -25.16
CA ILE A 398 -2.78 18.29 -24.89
C ILE A 398 -2.34 19.28 -25.97
N GLU A 399 -1.18 19.07 -26.59
CA GLU A 399 -0.63 19.94 -27.64
C GLU A 399 -1.49 19.97 -28.93
N GLU A 400 -2.30 18.92 -29.15
CA GLU A 400 -3.28 18.84 -30.24
C GLU A 400 -4.64 19.47 -29.87
N LYS A 401 -4.86 19.77 -28.58
CA LYS A 401 -6.14 20.26 -28.03
C LYS A 401 -6.18 21.76 -27.76
N VAL A 402 -5.03 22.46 -27.79
CA VAL A 402 -4.96 23.92 -27.61
C VAL A 402 -4.02 24.60 -28.60
N LYS A 403 -4.41 25.79 -29.06
CA LYS A 403 -3.62 26.66 -29.95
C LYS A 403 -2.44 27.33 -29.27
N HIS A 404 -2.54 27.56 -27.96
CA HIS A 404 -1.48 28.18 -27.17
C HIS A 404 -0.62 27.14 -26.43
N ARG A 405 0.43 27.60 -25.77
CA ARG A 405 1.32 26.79 -24.92
C ARG A 405 1.46 27.49 -23.56
N ASN A 406 0.43 27.37 -22.74
CA ASN A 406 0.33 27.97 -21.40
C ASN A 406 -0.06 26.87 -20.43
N LEU A 407 0.73 26.61 -19.38
CA LEU A 407 0.46 25.56 -18.40
C LEU A 407 0.38 26.15 -16.99
N ILE A 408 -0.79 26.04 -16.36
CA ILE A 408 -1.00 26.47 -14.97
C ILE A 408 -0.61 25.34 -14.01
N ILE A 409 0.43 25.55 -13.21
CA ILE A 409 0.88 24.63 -12.16
C ILE A 409 0.35 25.07 -10.77
N PRO A 410 0.16 24.16 -9.80
CA PRO A 410 -0.23 24.53 -8.44
C PRO A 410 0.80 25.47 -7.78
N GLY A 411 0.34 26.44 -6.98
CA GLY A 411 1.20 27.47 -6.39
C GLY A 411 2.26 26.97 -5.39
N TYR A 412 2.18 25.71 -4.99
CA TYR A 412 3.22 25.02 -4.21
C TYR A 412 4.40 24.54 -5.08
N LEU A 413 4.20 24.34 -6.39
CA LEU A 413 5.25 23.94 -7.34
C LEU A 413 6.01 25.13 -7.94
N ALA A 414 5.83 26.35 -7.42
CA ALA A 414 6.48 27.57 -7.91
C ALA A 414 8.02 27.45 -8.03
N GLY A 415 8.66 26.62 -7.19
CA GLY A 415 10.11 26.38 -7.21
C GLY A 415 10.61 25.62 -8.45
N ILE A 416 9.81 24.72 -9.03
CA ILE A 416 10.20 23.94 -10.23
C ILE A 416 9.84 24.64 -11.55
N LYS A 417 9.40 25.91 -11.51
CA LYS A 417 9.00 26.66 -12.73
C LYS A 417 10.15 26.75 -13.75
N GLY A 418 11.37 27.07 -13.32
CA GLY A 418 12.51 27.20 -14.24
C GLY A 418 12.86 25.87 -14.92
N GLU A 419 12.92 24.78 -14.16
CA GLU A 419 13.16 23.43 -14.68
C GLU A 419 12.06 22.99 -15.66
N LEU A 420 10.81 23.41 -15.43
CA LEU A 420 9.70 23.18 -16.37
C LEU A 420 9.81 24.03 -17.65
N GLU A 421 10.33 25.25 -17.58
CA GLU A 421 10.58 26.11 -18.76
C GLU A 421 11.79 25.62 -19.57
N ASP A 422 12.82 25.05 -18.92
CA ASP A 422 13.94 24.38 -19.59
C ASP A 422 13.50 23.09 -20.30
N GLU A 423 12.64 22.27 -19.68
CA GLU A 423 12.12 21.02 -20.27
C GLU A 423 10.97 21.24 -21.27
N LEU A 424 10.18 22.31 -21.14
CA LEU A 424 9.10 22.68 -22.07
C LEU A 424 9.36 24.09 -22.64
N PRO A 425 10.39 24.28 -23.49
CA PRO A 425 10.80 25.61 -23.96
C PRO A 425 9.71 26.34 -24.77
N ASP A 426 8.79 25.60 -25.38
CA ASP A 426 7.63 26.15 -26.09
C ASP A 426 6.48 26.56 -25.15
N TRP A 427 6.50 26.20 -23.86
CA TRP A 427 5.40 26.43 -22.91
C TRP A 427 5.70 27.50 -21.85
N LYS A 428 4.86 28.53 -21.81
CA LYS A 428 4.79 29.55 -20.75
C LYS A 428 4.22 28.94 -19.47
N ILE A 429 5.06 28.76 -18.45
CA ILE A 429 4.66 28.13 -17.17
C ILE A 429 4.09 29.18 -16.21
N ILE A 430 2.85 28.99 -15.78
CA ILE A 430 2.08 29.92 -14.94
C ILE A 430 1.90 29.34 -13.55
N VAL A 431 2.34 30.07 -12.53
CA VAL A 431 2.15 29.69 -11.13
C VAL A 431 0.74 30.09 -10.70
N GLY A 432 -0.13 29.10 -10.47
CA GLY A 432 -1.47 29.29 -9.94
C GLY A 432 -1.50 29.55 -8.42
N PRO A 433 -2.69 29.60 -7.80
CA PRO A 433 -2.82 29.74 -6.36
C PRO A 433 -2.27 28.52 -5.61
N ARG A 434 -1.86 28.71 -4.36
CA ARG A 434 -1.47 27.59 -3.46
C ARG A 434 -2.67 26.75 -3.05
N GLU A 435 -3.76 27.41 -2.69
CA GLU A 435 -5.03 26.78 -2.32
C GLU A 435 -6.01 26.77 -3.49
N ALA A 436 -6.76 25.67 -3.64
CA ALA A 436 -7.72 25.50 -4.72
C ALA A 436 -8.86 26.53 -4.69
N SER A 437 -9.24 27.05 -3.51
CA SER A 437 -10.24 28.12 -3.38
C SER A 437 -9.82 29.47 -3.99
N GLY A 438 -8.56 29.61 -4.43
CA GLY A 438 -8.10 30.72 -5.26
C GLY A 438 -8.37 30.54 -6.77
N ILE A 439 -8.72 29.34 -7.22
CA ILE A 439 -8.98 29.02 -8.64
C ILE A 439 -10.13 29.88 -9.21
N PRO A 440 -11.30 30.06 -8.55
CA PRO A 440 -12.43 30.76 -9.16
C PRO A 440 -12.20 32.25 -9.47
N SER A 441 -11.21 32.88 -8.83
CA SER A 441 -10.81 34.27 -9.11
C SER A 441 -9.60 34.33 -10.05
N PHE A 442 -8.59 33.47 -9.84
CA PHE A 442 -7.41 33.39 -10.70
C PHE A 442 -7.75 33.01 -12.15
N PHE A 443 -8.57 31.97 -12.34
CA PHE A 443 -8.89 31.43 -13.66
C PHE A 443 -9.71 32.42 -14.48
N LYS A 444 -10.67 33.14 -13.87
CA LYS A 444 -11.47 34.15 -14.58
C LYS A 444 -10.59 35.26 -15.13
N LYS A 445 -9.76 35.85 -14.26
CA LYS A 445 -8.83 36.92 -14.64
C LYS A 445 -7.86 36.44 -15.73
N PHE A 446 -7.20 35.30 -15.52
CA PHE A 446 -6.19 34.83 -16.47
C PHE A 446 -6.79 34.38 -17.82
N TYR A 447 -8.03 33.89 -17.84
CA TYR A 447 -8.74 33.55 -19.08
C TYR A 447 -9.19 34.79 -19.87
N GLU A 448 -9.48 35.90 -19.20
CA GLU A 448 -9.69 37.20 -19.84
C GLU A 448 -8.37 37.75 -20.45
N GLU A 449 -7.27 37.68 -19.69
CA GLU A 449 -5.92 38.06 -20.18
C GLU A 449 -5.50 37.21 -21.40
N LEU A 450 -5.66 35.89 -21.34
CA LEU A 450 -5.36 34.98 -22.46
C LEU A 450 -6.22 35.24 -23.70
N LYS A 451 -7.51 35.56 -23.51
CA LYS A 451 -8.42 35.95 -24.61
C LYS A 451 -8.04 37.29 -25.24
N GLU A 452 -7.27 38.13 -24.56
CA GLU A 452 -6.66 39.30 -25.19
C GLU A 452 -5.34 38.98 -25.90
N GLU A 453 -4.48 38.10 -25.35
CA GLU A 453 -3.24 37.67 -26.01
C GLU A 453 -3.54 37.02 -27.38
N LEU A 454 -4.44 36.03 -27.43
CA LEU A 454 -4.81 35.33 -28.67
C LEU A 454 -5.37 36.27 -29.76
N LYS A 455 -6.21 37.24 -29.38
CA LYS A 455 -6.77 38.26 -30.31
C LYS A 455 -5.73 39.26 -30.82
N LYS A 456 -4.55 39.34 -30.20
CA LYS A 456 -3.42 40.16 -30.66
C LYS A 456 -2.56 39.35 -31.64
N GLU A 457 -2.33 38.07 -31.38
CA GLU A 457 -1.57 37.18 -32.28
C GLU A 457 -2.25 36.94 -33.63
N GLU A 458 -3.58 36.77 -33.65
CA GLU A 458 -4.38 36.70 -34.89
C GLU A 458 -4.27 37.95 -35.80
N LYS A 459 -3.73 39.06 -35.28
CA LYS A 459 -3.48 40.31 -36.04
C LYS A 459 -2.01 40.54 -36.43
N VAL A 460 -1.10 39.67 -35.99
CA VAL A 460 0.35 39.79 -36.27
C VAL A 460 0.80 38.85 -37.39
N SER A 461 0.07 37.75 -37.61
CA SER A 461 0.33 36.73 -38.64
C SER A 461 0.39 37.25 -40.09
N GLU A 462 -0.12 38.45 -40.38
CA GLU A 462 -0.09 39.04 -41.72
C GLU A 462 1.23 39.76 -42.07
N LYS A 463 2.13 40.04 -41.10
CA LYS A 463 3.38 40.78 -41.36
C LYS A 463 4.58 40.40 -40.47
N ARG A 464 5.39 39.44 -40.96
CA ARG A 464 6.82 39.69 -41.28
C ARG A 464 7.49 38.48 -41.93
N GLU A 465 8.39 38.76 -42.86
CA GLU A 465 9.17 37.78 -43.61
C GLU A 465 10.64 38.29 -43.71
N ILE A 466 11.59 37.35 -43.87
CA ILE A 466 13.02 37.55 -44.19
C ILE A 466 13.87 38.38 -43.19
N LYS A 467 14.79 37.73 -42.45
CA LYS A 467 16.25 37.76 -42.72
C LYS A 467 17.11 36.96 -41.74
N GLU A 468 18.08 36.23 -42.32
CA GLU A 468 19.21 35.60 -41.62
C GLU A 468 20.40 36.59 -41.49
N GLU A 469 21.34 36.36 -40.56
CA GLU A 469 22.68 35.83 -40.90
C GLU A 469 23.58 35.61 -39.65
N LYS A 470 24.74 34.97 -39.85
CA LYS A 470 25.61 34.31 -38.85
C LYS A 470 26.67 35.24 -38.24
N LYS A 471 27.29 34.77 -37.14
CA LYS A 471 28.72 35.01 -36.81
C LYS A 471 29.31 33.90 -35.94
N THR A 472 30.65 33.75 -35.95
CA THR A 472 31.41 32.60 -35.42
C THR A 472 32.80 33.04 -34.91
N PHE A 473 33.64 32.09 -34.44
CA PHE A 473 35.03 32.19 -33.92
C PHE A 473 35.13 32.56 -32.41
N GLU A 474 35.76 31.80 -31.47
CA GLU A 474 37.10 31.14 -31.31
C GLU A 474 38.09 32.00 -30.47
N LYS A 475 39.03 31.52 -29.60
CA LYS A 475 39.41 30.22 -28.97
C LYS A 475 40.55 30.45 -27.90
N ILE A 476 41.15 29.38 -27.30
CA ILE A 476 42.51 29.32 -26.63
C ILE A 476 42.62 30.01 -25.23
N GLU A 477 43.34 29.61 -24.16
CA GLU A 477 44.10 28.42 -23.61
C GLU A 477 44.02 28.53 -22.04
N ILE A 478 44.29 27.62 -21.06
CA ILE A 478 45.08 26.39 -20.78
C ILE A 478 46.57 26.58 -20.36
N LEU A 479 46.91 26.40 -19.06
CA LEU A 479 48.19 25.91 -18.44
C LEU A 479 47.95 25.63 -16.92
N LYS A 480 48.08 24.38 -16.41
CA LYS A 480 49.19 23.75 -15.61
C LYS A 480 49.44 24.33 -14.18
N GLU A 481 49.92 23.59 -13.16
CA GLU A 481 50.62 22.28 -13.08
C GLU A 481 50.39 21.53 -11.72
N GLU A 482 50.86 20.28 -11.56
CA GLU A 482 50.66 19.40 -10.37
C GLU A 482 51.97 19.02 -9.63
N LYS A 483 51.90 18.54 -8.35
CA LYS A 483 52.77 17.51 -7.64
C LYS A 483 52.83 17.66 -6.09
N THR A 484 53.09 16.67 -5.22
CA THR A 484 52.94 15.17 -5.22
C THR A 484 53.01 14.55 -3.80
N ILE A 485 52.18 13.52 -3.54
CA ILE A 485 52.47 12.17 -2.94
C ILE A 485 53.13 12.02 -1.52
N LYS A 486 52.33 11.42 -0.59
CA LYS A 486 52.61 10.32 0.38
C LYS A 486 53.81 10.45 1.40
N GLU A 487 54.17 9.51 2.29
CA GLU A 487 53.79 8.09 2.53
C GLU A 487 54.10 7.60 3.97
N LYS A 488 53.21 6.80 4.59
CA LYS A 488 53.50 5.54 5.34
C LYS A 488 52.27 5.00 6.11
N LYS A 489 52.14 3.67 6.16
CA LYS A 489 51.13 2.89 6.90
C LYS A 489 51.83 1.74 7.67
N GLU A 490 51.02 0.94 8.36
CA GLU A 490 51.29 -0.44 8.81
C GLU A 490 52.18 -0.66 10.05
N LYS A 491 51.50 -0.94 11.17
CA LYS A 491 51.87 -2.04 12.09
C LYS A 491 50.63 -2.58 12.80
N LEU A 492 50.69 -3.85 13.21
CA LEU A 492 49.68 -4.64 13.93
C LEU A 492 48.35 -4.93 13.19
N GLU A 493 48.33 -6.06 12.48
CA GLU A 493 47.26 -7.06 12.69
C GLU A 493 47.95 -8.35 13.17
N LYS A 494 47.50 -8.91 14.31
CA LYS A 494 47.72 -10.30 14.70
C LYS A 494 46.91 -10.66 15.95
N GLU A 495 45.70 -11.16 15.73
CA GLU A 495 45.10 -12.28 16.46
C GLU A 495 43.80 -12.68 15.76
N LYS A 496 43.44 -13.96 15.85
CA LYS A 496 42.24 -14.57 15.27
C LYS A 496 41.85 -15.74 16.15
N GLU A 497 40.60 -15.80 16.57
CA GLU A 497 39.82 -17.03 16.47
C GLU A 497 38.31 -16.72 16.47
N GLU A 498 37.50 -17.78 16.36
CA GLU A 498 36.22 -17.82 15.66
C GLU A 498 35.05 -17.02 16.24
N SER A 499 34.23 -16.44 15.36
CA SER A 499 32.81 -16.14 15.61
C SER A 499 31.98 -16.54 14.39
N GLY A 500 30.76 -17.07 14.61
CA GLY A 500 29.99 -17.79 13.60
C GLY A 500 29.26 -16.94 12.54
N TYR A 501 29.57 -15.65 12.42
CA TYR A 501 28.83 -14.70 11.59
C TYR A 501 29.73 -14.03 10.55
N LYS A 502 29.72 -14.53 9.30
CA LYS A 502 30.39 -13.90 8.16
C LYS A 502 29.41 -13.66 7.00
N VAL A 503 29.21 -12.39 6.66
CA VAL A 503 28.43 -11.94 5.50
C VAL A 503 29.38 -11.61 4.34
N ILE A 504 28.99 -11.94 3.11
CA ILE A 504 29.68 -11.54 1.88
C ILE A 504 29.48 -10.04 1.67
N CYS A 505 30.59 -9.29 1.59
CA CYS A 505 30.61 -7.84 1.40
C CYS A 505 30.73 -7.52 -0.09
N ILE A 506 29.69 -6.94 -0.69
CA ILE A 506 29.76 -6.34 -2.02
C ILE A 506 29.91 -4.81 -1.84
N ALA A 507 31.00 -4.24 -2.36
CA ALA A 507 31.26 -2.80 -2.22
C ALA A 507 30.41 -1.98 -3.22
N GLU A 508 29.50 -1.13 -2.72
CA GLU A 508 28.53 -0.37 -3.53
C GLU A 508 29.11 0.89 -4.23
N ASN A 509 30.38 1.20 -3.96
CA ASN A 509 30.91 2.55 -4.16
C ASN A 509 31.19 2.93 -5.63
N ILE A 510 31.36 1.97 -6.53
CA ILE A 510 31.64 2.21 -7.96
C ILE A 510 30.32 2.43 -8.71
N ASN A 511 29.70 3.59 -8.46
CA ASN A 511 28.35 3.91 -8.90
C ASN A 511 28.29 5.16 -9.79
N ILE A 512 27.57 5.09 -10.92
CA ILE A 512 27.42 6.18 -11.91
C ILE A 512 26.74 7.44 -11.36
N MET A 513 25.98 7.33 -10.26
CA MET A 513 25.34 8.47 -9.58
C MET A 513 26.30 9.25 -8.67
N SER A 514 27.46 8.68 -8.32
CA SER A 514 28.48 9.36 -7.52
C SER A 514 29.11 10.52 -8.30
N LYS A 515 29.22 11.71 -7.68
CA LYS A 515 29.83 12.90 -8.30
C LYS A 515 31.27 12.65 -8.81
N ARG A 516 32.03 11.76 -8.15
CA ARG A 516 33.41 11.40 -8.53
C ARG A 516 33.45 10.28 -9.57
N ILE A 517 32.75 9.17 -9.32
CA ILE A 517 32.82 7.98 -10.19
C ILE A 517 31.94 8.14 -11.44
N GLY A 518 30.76 8.73 -11.33
CA GLY A 518 29.92 9.10 -12.47
C GLY A 518 30.60 10.05 -13.45
N LYS A 519 31.42 10.99 -12.95
CA LYS A 519 32.28 11.82 -13.81
C LYS A 519 33.32 10.97 -14.54
N ALA A 520 34.06 10.12 -13.81
CA ALA A 520 35.07 9.23 -14.39
C ALA A 520 34.50 8.25 -15.44
N ILE A 521 33.31 7.71 -15.21
CA ILE A 521 32.55 6.84 -16.13
C ILE A 521 32.17 7.58 -17.43
N LYS A 522 31.66 8.81 -17.30
CA LYS A 522 31.29 9.66 -18.44
C LYS A 522 32.50 10.10 -19.26
N GLU A 523 33.61 10.43 -18.61
CA GLU A 523 34.85 10.87 -19.25
C GLU A 523 35.76 9.70 -19.70
N ARG A 524 35.33 8.44 -19.52
CA ARG A 524 36.14 7.22 -19.75
C ARG A 524 37.52 7.27 -19.08
N ASN A 525 37.61 7.90 -17.90
CA ASN A 525 38.82 8.00 -17.11
C ASN A 525 38.93 6.80 -16.14
N PRO A 526 39.89 5.87 -16.31
CA PRO A 526 39.96 4.68 -15.49
C PRO A 526 40.50 4.94 -14.08
N GLN A 527 41.34 5.96 -13.87
CA GLN A 527 42.12 6.08 -12.63
C GLN A 527 41.27 6.21 -11.34
N PRO A 528 40.18 6.98 -11.28
CA PRO A 528 39.34 7.07 -10.08
C PRO A 528 38.63 5.74 -9.77
N ILE A 529 38.24 5.00 -10.80
CA ILE A 529 37.56 3.70 -10.71
C ILE A 529 38.55 2.63 -10.23
N GLN A 530 39.73 2.59 -10.86
CA GLN A 530 40.82 1.67 -10.50
C GLN A 530 41.34 1.88 -9.08
N GLN A 531 41.40 3.13 -8.60
CA GLN A 531 41.76 3.38 -7.21
C GLN A 531 40.66 2.89 -6.25
N MET A 532 39.38 3.13 -6.56
CA MET A 532 38.28 2.67 -5.72
C MET A 532 38.14 1.15 -5.68
N ALA A 533 38.42 0.45 -6.78
CA ALA A 533 38.49 -1.02 -6.80
C ALA A 533 39.59 -1.55 -5.85
N LYS A 534 40.79 -0.96 -5.90
CA LYS A 534 41.91 -1.30 -4.98
C LYS A 534 41.58 -0.97 -3.53
N ASP A 535 40.92 0.16 -3.28
CA ASP A 535 40.45 0.53 -1.94
C ASP A 535 39.45 -0.50 -1.41
N GLY A 536 38.47 -0.91 -2.22
CA GLY A 536 37.47 -1.92 -1.84
C GLY A 536 38.09 -3.26 -1.44
N VAL A 537 39.02 -3.80 -2.25
CA VAL A 537 39.80 -5.00 -1.87
C VAL A 537 40.56 -4.78 -0.56
N LYS A 538 41.26 -3.63 -0.41
CA LYS A 538 42.04 -3.32 0.79
C LYS A 538 41.19 -3.10 2.05
N LEU A 539 39.91 -2.76 1.89
CA LEU A 539 38.95 -2.59 2.97
C LEU A 539 38.14 -3.85 3.27
N GLY A 540 38.26 -4.90 2.44
CA GLY A 540 37.70 -6.23 2.71
C GLY A 540 36.48 -6.60 1.87
N ALA A 541 36.26 -5.97 0.72
CA ALA A 541 35.25 -6.41 -0.24
C ALA A 541 35.52 -7.85 -0.70
N ASP A 542 34.49 -8.70 -0.73
CA ASP A 542 34.54 -10.02 -1.37
C ASP A 542 34.11 -9.92 -2.85
N TYR A 543 33.27 -8.94 -3.19
CA TYR A 543 32.85 -8.56 -4.56
C TYR A 543 32.86 -7.02 -4.72
N LEU A 544 32.99 -6.51 -5.94
CA LEU A 544 32.75 -5.09 -6.27
C LEU A 544 31.43 -4.92 -7.04
N ASP A 545 30.53 -4.04 -6.62
CA ASP A 545 29.37 -3.66 -7.43
C ASP A 545 29.76 -2.57 -8.43
N LEU A 546 29.39 -2.77 -9.70
CA LEU A 546 29.72 -1.91 -10.83
C LEU A 546 28.43 -1.30 -11.41
N ASN A 547 27.77 -0.44 -10.64
CA ASN A 547 26.55 0.23 -11.06
C ASN A 547 26.82 1.27 -12.16
N ILE A 548 26.44 0.91 -13.39
CA ILE A 548 26.40 1.78 -14.57
C ILE A 548 25.00 2.34 -14.84
N GLY A 549 24.03 2.01 -13.99
CA GLY A 549 22.65 2.47 -14.07
C GLY A 549 21.93 2.04 -15.36
N PRO A 550 20.90 2.78 -15.78
CA PRO A 550 20.08 2.46 -16.96
C PRO A 550 20.67 3.00 -18.28
N ALA A 551 21.99 3.23 -18.35
CA ALA A 551 22.67 4.00 -19.39
C ALA A 551 22.16 3.71 -20.82
N LYS A 552 21.52 4.70 -21.48
CA LYS A 552 20.74 4.45 -22.71
C LYS A 552 21.47 4.65 -24.04
N LYS A 553 22.59 5.41 -24.09
CA LYS A 553 23.28 5.72 -25.36
C LYS A 553 24.51 4.87 -25.65
N ASP A 554 25.35 4.59 -24.65
CA ASP A 554 26.66 3.93 -24.84
C ASP A 554 26.81 2.63 -24.03
N ALA A 555 25.69 2.01 -23.64
CA ALA A 555 25.61 0.90 -22.68
C ALA A 555 26.52 -0.29 -23.03
N LEU A 556 26.48 -0.67 -24.31
CA LEU A 556 27.15 -1.86 -24.86
C LEU A 556 28.67 -1.72 -24.91
N GLU A 557 29.20 -0.50 -24.88
CA GLU A 557 30.64 -0.23 -24.77
C GLU A 557 31.06 0.03 -23.33
N LEU A 558 30.20 0.71 -22.56
CA LEU A 558 30.46 1.08 -21.16
C LEU A 558 30.63 -0.16 -20.28
N ALA A 559 29.75 -1.16 -20.40
CA ALA A 559 29.82 -2.36 -19.58
C ALA A 559 31.11 -3.19 -19.82
N PRO A 560 31.51 -3.51 -21.08
CA PRO A 560 32.81 -4.11 -21.35
C PRO A 560 34.01 -3.27 -20.89
N TRP A 561 33.93 -1.94 -20.99
CA TRP A 561 35.01 -1.05 -20.58
C TRP A 561 35.22 -1.07 -19.07
N ILE A 562 34.16 -0.84 -18.27
CA ILE A 562 34.29 -0.73 -16.81
C ILE A 562 34.77 -2.03 -16.17
N VAL A 563 34.28 -3.18 -16.66
CA VAL A 563 34.71 -4.52 -16.21
C VAL A 563 36.20 -4.72 -16.45
N LYS A 564 36.69 -4.46 -17.66
CA LYS A 564 38.11 -4.62 -18.01
C LYS A 564 39.03 -3.76 -17.17
N ILE A 565 38.73 -2.47 -17.00
CA ILE A 565 39.60 -1.57 -16.24
C ILE A 565 39.62 -1.89 -14.75
N VAL A 566 38.56 -2.50 -14.20
CA VAL A 566 38.53 -2.96 -12.80
C VAL A 566 39.37 -4.24 -12.66
N GLU A 567 39.16 -5.23 -13.53
CA GLU A 567 39.91 -6.48 -13.50
C GLU A 567 41.39 -6.32 -13.91
N GLU A 568 41.80 -5.21 -14.53
CA GLU A 568 43.21 -4.82 -14.70
C GLU A 568 43.93 -4.61 -13.36
N VAL A 569 43.21 -4.37 -12.26
CA VAL A 569 43.79 -3.94 -10.98
C VAL A 569 43.36 -4.74 -9.75
N VAL A 570 42.34 -5.60 -9.86
CA VAL A 570 41.89 -6.51 -8.79
C VAL A 570 41.45 -7.86 -9.36
N ASP A 571 41.58 -8.92 -8.55
CA ASP A 571 41.24 -10.30 -8.94
C ASP A 571 39.93 -10.82 -8.30
N ILE A 572 39.24 -10.00 -7.49
CA ILE A 572 37.96 -10.36 -6.86
C ILE A 572 36.80 -10.25 -7.88
N PRO A 573 35.75 -11.08 -7.75
CA PRO A 573 34.62 -11.07 -8.68
C PRO A 573 33.79 -9.78 -8.63
N ILE A 574 33.04 -9.55 -9.69
CA ILE A 574 32.17 -8.39 -9.87
C ILE A 574 30.69 -8.74 -9.66
N SER A 575 29.94 -7.79 -9.12
CA SER A 575 28.49 -7.65 -9.30
C SER A 575 28.30 -6.58 -10.36
N LEU A 576 27.73 -6.92 -11.52
CA LEU A 576 27.45 -5.93 -12.56
C LEU A 576 26.02 -5.43 -12.39
N ASP A 577 25.84 -4.14 -12.09
CA ASP A 577 24.52 -3.53 -11.91
C ASP A 577 24.12 -2.66 -13.12
N THR A 578 23.10 -3.13 -13.83
CA THR A 578 22.40 -2.36 -14.86
C THR A 578 20.97 -2.85 -15.10
N THR A 579 20.10 -1.94 -15.54
CA THR A 579 18.76 -2.30 -16.02
C THR A 579 18.73 -2.78 -17.47
N ASN A 580 19.84 -2.68 -18.21
CA ASN A 580 19.95 -2.99 -19.64
C ASN A 580 20.45 -4.44 -19.87
N PRO A 581 19.61 -5.37 -20.38
CA PRO A 581 20.01 -6.78 -20.54
C PRO A 581 21.19 -6.99 -21.48
N GLU A 582 21.26 -6.24 -22.58
CA GLU A 582 22.29 -6.40 -23.61
C GLU A 582 23.65 -5.90 -23.12
N ALA A 583 23.66 -4.82 -22.33
CA ALA A 583 24.86 -4.31 -21.65
C ALA A 583 25.34 -5.25 -20.54
N MET A 584 24.41 -5.86 -19.79
CA MET A 584 24.73 -6.91 -18.81
C MET A 584 25.47 -8.06 -19.49
N ILE A 585 24.92 -8.61 -20.58
CA ILE A 585 25.53 -9.70 -21.35
C ILE A 585 26.91 -9.28 -21.89
N ALA A 586 27.03 -8.06 -22.44
CA ALA A 586 28.30 -7.54 -22.96
C ALA A 586 29.38 -7.40 -21.87
N GLY A 587 29.02 -6.86 -20.69
CA GLY A 587 29.93 -6.69 -19.55
C GLY A 587 30.39 -8.02 -18.96
N ILE A 588 29.47 -8.96 -18.72
CA ILE A 588 29.83 -10.29 -18.20
C ILE A 588 30.70 -11.06 -19.20
N LYS A 589 30.42 -10.99 -20.52
CA LYS A 589 31.28 -11.57 -21.57
C LYS A 589 32.65 -10.91 -21.70
N ALA A 590 32.85 -9.72 -21.12
CA ALA A 590 34.13 -9.00 -21.11
C ALA A 590 35.01 -9.32 -19.89
N SER A 591 34.48 -10.02 -18.88
CA SER A 591 35.20 -10.45 -17.68
C SER A 591 36.23 -11.55 -17.99
N LYS A 592 37.34 -11.55 -17.26
CA LYS A 592 38.33 -12.64 -17.18
C LYS A 592 37.79 -13.88 -16.47
N GLN A 593 36.73 -13.75 -15.66
CA GLN A 593 36.14 -14.82 -14.85
C GLN A 593 34.59 -14.81 -14.92
N PRO A 594 33.95 -14.90 -16.11
CA PRO A 594 32.49 -14.67 -16.26
C PRO A 594 31.63 -15.57 -15.37
N SER A 595 32.01 -16.82 -15.15
CA SER A 595 31.29 -17.80 -14.32
C SER A 595 31.37 -17.55 -12.80
N LYS A 596 32.15 -16.56 -12.36
CA LYS A 596 32.20 -16.07 -10.97
C LYS A 596 31.54 -14.70 -10.78
N ALA A 597 31.16 -14.02 -11.85
CA ALA A 597 30.45 -12.75 -11.78
C ALA A 597 29.01 -12.96 -11.26
N LEU A 598 28.42 -11.90 -10.72
CA LEU A 598 27.05 -11.83 -10.26
C LEU A 598 26.25 -10.87 -11.16
N ILE A 599 25.13 -11.34 -11.72
CA ILE A 599 24.20 -10.50 -12.48
C ILE A 599 23.27 -9.78 -11.51
N ASN A 600 23.42 -8.45 -11.39
CA ASN A 600 22.57 -7.59 -10.57
C ASN A 600 21.65 -6.74 -11.49
N SER A 601 20.41 -7.09 -11.76
CA SER A 601 19.62 -8.22 -11.26
C SER A 601 18.61 -8.70 -12.31
N VAL A 602 18.16 -9.94 -12.16
CA VAL A 602 17.05 -10.53 -12.90
C VAL A 602 15.75 -10.31 -12.12
N THR A 603 14.68 -10.02 -12.83
CA THR A 603 13.32 -9.82 -12.28
C THR A 603 12.32 -10.70 -13.03
N ILE A 604 11.08 -10.77 -12.55
CA ILE A 604 10.02 -11.58 -13.21
C ILE A 604 9.60 -11.05 -14.59
N HIS A 605 9.94 -9.79 -14.91
CA HIS A 605 9.59 -9.14 -16.18
C HIS A 605 10.22 -9.86 -17.37
N LYS A 606 9.37 -10.37 -18.27
CA LYS A 606 9.73 -11.26 -19.38
C LYS A 606 10.94 -10.81 -20.21
N ASP A 607 11.00 -9.55 -20.61
CA ASP A 607 12.09 -9.01 -21.45
C ASP A 607 13.47 -9.05 -20.76
N LYS A 608 13.52 -8.95 -19.43
CA LYS A 608 14.75 -9.17 -18.64
C LYS A 608 15.02 -10.67 -18.47
N LEU A 609 14.01 -11.44 -18.07
CA LEU A 609 14.15 -12.84 -17.70
C LEU A 609 14.58 -13.72 -18.88
N ASP A 610 13.87 -13.63 -20.01
CA ASP A 610 14.08 -14.46 -21.20
C ASP A 610 15.42 -14.17 -21.91
N LYS A 611 16.05 -13.02 -21.62
CA LYS A 611 17.40 -12.67 -22.10
C LYS A 611 18.51 -13.08 -21.14
N LEU A 612 18.33 -12.83 -19.84
CA LEU A 612 19.39 -13.00 -18.86
C LEU A 612 19.49 -14.42 -18.29
N ALA A 613 18.38 -15.14 -18.12
CA ALA A 613 18.42 -16.47 -17.54
C ALA A 613 19.08 -17.54 -18.44
N PRO A 614 18.82 -17.61 -19.76
CA PRO A 614 19.55 -18.52 -20.65
C PRO A 614 21.06 -18.23 -20.69
N PHE A 615 21.43 -16.96 -20.71
CA PHE A 615 22.83 -16.53 -20.69
C PHE A 615 23.53 -16.87 -19.36
N ALA A 616 22.85 -16.70 -18.23
CA ALA A 616 23.38 -17.08 -16.92
C ALA A 616 23.61 -18.59 -16.81
N ALA A 617 22.71 -19.40 -17.37
CA ALA A 617 22.87 -20.85 -17.47
C ALA A 617 24.01 -21.26 -18.43
N GLU A 618 24.15 -20.61 -19.59
CA GLU A 618 25.26 -20.82 -20.56
C GLU A 618 26.64 -20.58 -19.92
N ILE A 619 26.76 -19.50 -19.14
CA ILE A 619 28.03 -19.09 -18.51
C ILE A 619 28.25 -19.74 -17.13
N GLY A 620 27.18 -20.21 -16.47
CA GLY A 620 27.22 -20.73 -15.10
C GLY A 620 27.52 -19.65 -14.04
N CYS A 621 27.18 -18.39 -14.29
CA CYS A 621 27.35 -17.30 -13.35
C CYS A 621 26.24 -17.27 -12.27
N ASP A 622 26.45 -16.51 -11.20
CA ASP A 622 25.46 -16.33 -10.14
C ASP A 622 24.47 -15.19 -10.53
N VAL A 623 23.22 -15.25 -10.05
CA VAL A 623 22.17 -14.26 -10.39
C VAL A 623 21.50 -13.68 -9.15
N VAL A 624 21.30 -12.36 -9.10
CA VAL A 624 20.39 -11.72 -8.15
C VAL A 624 18.96 -11.85 -8.66
N ALA A 625 18.12 -12.57 -7.93
CA ALA A 625 16.67 -12.63 -8.13
C ALA A 625 16.01 -11.52 -7.31
N LEU A 626 15.85 -10.35 -7.93
CA LEU A 626 15.26 -9.17 -7.30
C LEU A 626 13.73 -9.32 -7.24
N LEU A 627 13.15 -9.26 -6.05
CA LEU A 627 11.70 -9.41 -5.83
C LEU A 627 10.90 -8.13 -6.16
N TRP A 628 11.07 -7.67 -7.40
CA TRP A 628 10.27 -6.61 -8.00
C TRP A 628 9.19 -7.26 -8.88
N GLY A 629 7.92 -7.08 -8.49
CA GLY A 629 6.78 -7.65 -9.20
C GLY A 629 6.39 -6.85 -10.44
N GLU A 630 5.53 -7.43 -11.28
CA GLU A 630 5.07 -6.77 -12.52
C GLU A 630 4.37 -5.42 -12.28
N LYS A 631 3.82 -5.22 -11.07
CA LYS A 631 3.14 -4.01 -10.61
C LYS A 631 3.98 -3.16 -9.63
N GLY A 632 5.28 -3.43 -9.52
CA GLY A 632 6.20 -2.71 -8.64
C GLY A 632 6.55 -3.44 -7.35
N LEU A 633 6.75 -2.66 -6.28
CA LEU A 633 7.14 -3.12 -4.95
C LEU A 633 6.07 -4.04 -4.33
N LEU A 634 6.51 -5.13 -3.71
CA LEU A 634 5.64 -6.11 -3.03
C LEU A 634 5.25 -5.64 -1.61
N ARG A 635 4.01 -5.88 -1.22
CA ARG A 635 3.41 -5.26 -0.02
C ARG A 635 3.75 -5.97 1.28
N ASP A 636 3.79 -7.30 1.26
CA ASP A 636 3.99 -8.11 2.47
C ASP A 636 4.93 -9.32 2.26
N ALA A 637 5.09 -10.14 3.30
CA ALA A 637 5.94 -11.32 3.28
C ALA A 637 5.39 -12.46 2.40
N ASN A 638 4.07 -12.54 2.19
CA ASN A 638 3.42 -13.56 1.36
C ASN A 638 3.56 -13.22 -0.11
N GLU A 639 3.39 -11.95 -0.50
CA GLU A 639 3.66 -11.53 -1.89
C GLU A 639 5.13 -11.74 -2.27
N ARG A 640 6.06 -11.52 -1.33
CA ARG A 640 7.48 -11.87 -1.49
C ARG A 640 7.70 -13.38 -1.61
N ALA A 641 7.00 -14.20 -0.81
CA ALA A 641 7.07 -15.66 -0.92
C ALA A 641 6.54 -16.20 -2.26
N ASP A 642 5.37 -15.70 -2.71
CA ASP A 642 4.79 -16.04 -4.00
C ASP A 642 5.75 -15.69 -5.15
N LEU A 643 6.30 -14.47 -5.17
CA LEU A 643 7.22 -14.06 -6.25
C LEU A 643 8.57 -14.78 -6.18
N ALA A 644 9.10 -15.05 -4.99
CA ALA A 644 10.34 -15.80 -4.83
C ALA A 644 10.19 -17.23 -5.37
N LEU A 645 9.08 -17.91 -5.07
CA LEU A 645 8.75 -19.20 -5.66
C LEU A 645 8.65 -19.13 -7.18
N ASP A 646 7.85 -18.21 -7.74
CA ASP A 646 7.64 -18.12 -9.19
C ASP A 646 8.93 -17.73 -9.95
N LEU A 647 9.77 -16.85 -9.40
CA LEU A 647 11.03 -16.44 -10.02
C LEU A 647 12.11 -17.53 -9.92
N VAL A 648 12.27 -18.17 -8.75
CA VAL A 648 13.22 -19.29 -8.59
C VAL A 648 12.86 -20.46 -9.50
N ASN A 649 11.58 -20.87 -9.54
CA ASN A 649 11.14 -21.95 -10.43
C ASN A 649 11.46 -21.66 -11.90
N LYS A 650 11.21 -20.43 -12.40
CA LYS A 650 11.57 -20.06 -13.79
C LYS A 650 13.08 -20.07 -14.02
N LEU A 651 13.88 -19.62 -13.06
CA LEU A 651 15.35 -19.69 -13.15
C LEU A 651 15.83 -21.16 -13.18
N ASN A 652 15.17 -22.06 -12.44
CA ASN A 652 15.42 -23.51 -12.52
C ASN A 652 14.99 -24.10 -13.87
N GLU A 653 13.87 -23.66 -14.46
CA GLU A 653 13.43 -24.08 -15.81
C GLU A 653 14.45 -23.71 -16.90
N TYR A 654 15.17 -22.59 -16.74
CA TYR A 654 16.32 -22.21 -17.57
C TYR A 654 17.63 -22.94 -17.22
N GLY A 655 17.65 -23.81 -16.20
CA GLY A 655 18.81 -24.62 -15.80
C GLY A 655 19.71 -24.01 -14.72
N ILE A 656 19.32 -22.91 -14.08
CA ILE A 656 20.08 -22.30 -12.98
C ILE A 656 19.69 -22.98 -11.66
N PRO A 657 20.64 -23.62 -10.93
CA PRO A 657 20.33 -24.30 -9.68
C PRO A 657 20.22 -23.32 -8.51
N ASN A 658 19.56 -23.71 -7.41
CA ASN A 658 19.23 -22.80 -6.31
C ASN A 658 20.48 -22.15 -5.68
N GLU A 659 21.58 -22.89 -5.53
CA GLU A 659 22.84 -22.38 -5.00
C GLU A 659 23.51 -21.32 -5.87
N LYS A 660 23.01 -21.05 -7.08
CA LYS A 660 23.41 -19.94 -7.97
C LYS A 660 22.47 -18.72 -7.89
N ILE A 661 21.35 -18.81 -7.20
CA ILE A 661 20.32 -17.77 -7.10
C ILE A 661 20.43 -17.04 -5.76
N TRP A 662 20.54 -15.70 -5.80
CA TRP A 662 20.67 -14.83 -4.63
C TRP A 662 19.40 -13.96 -4.57
N VAL A 663 18.49 -14.23 -3.64
CA VAL A 663 17.20 -13.53 -3.57
C VAL A 663 17.38 -12.19 -2.85
N ASP A 664 16.97 -11.08 -3.50
CA ASP A 664 16.87 -9.75 -2.86
C ASP A 664 15.39 -9.42 -2.54
N PRO A 665 15.02 -9.30 -1.25
CA PRO A 665 13.64 -9.05 -0.82
C PRO A 665 13.16 -7.60 -1.01
N VAL A 666 13.98 -6.72 -1.59
CA VAL A 666 13.77 -5.28 -1.77
C VAL A 666 13.58 -4.57 -0.42
N LEU A 667 14.71 -4.26 0.22
CA LEU A 667 14.76 -3.45 1.44
C LEU A 667 14.41 -1.99 1.13
N THR A 668 13.48 -1.41 1.88
CA THR A 668 12.96 -0.06 1.66
C THR A 668 13.57 0.99 2.61
N PRO A 669 13.53 2.29 2.26
CA PRO A 669 13.93 3.36 3.16
C PRO A 669 13.04 3.44 4.42
N ILE A 670 13.65 3.69 5.58
CA ILE A 670 12.93 3.88 6.84
C ILE A 670 12.06 5.15 6.85
N THR A 671 12.37 6.08 5.96
CA THR A 671 11.62 7.30 5.64
C THR A 671 10.33 7.04 4.85
N LEU A 672 10.14 5.85 4.29
CA LEU A 672 8.93 5.45 3.57
C LEU A 672 7.92 4.77 4.51
N ASP A 673 8.29 3.59 5.02
CA ASP A 673 7.47 2.80 5.94
C ASP A 673 8.34 1.76 6.66
N VAL A 674 8.27 1.73 7.99
CA VAL A 674 8.95 0.73 8.82
C VAL A 674 8.30 -0.65 8.69
N GLN A 675 7.00 -0.74 8.38
CA GLN A 675 6.32 -2.03 8.26
C GLN A 675 6.88 -2.86 7.09
N GLN A 676 7.26 -2.24 5.98
CA GLN A 676 8.00 -2.93 4.89
C GLN A 676 9.27 -3.63 5.38
N ILE A 677 10.04 -3.01 6.29
CA ILE A 677 11.22 -3.63 6.90
C ILE A 677 10.80 -4.88 7.70
N LYS A 678 9.71 -4.81 8.47
CA LYS A 678 9.18 -5.97 9.22
C LYS A 678 8.71 -7.09 8.30
N GLU A 679 8.10 -6.78 7.16
CA GLU A 679 7.67 -7.78 6.17
C GLU A 679 8.87 -8.43 5.44
N VAL A 680 9.94 -7.67 5.18
CA VAL A 680 11.22 -8.24 4.68
C VAL A 680 11.81 -9.24 5.68
N LEU A 681 11.86 -8.91 6.97
CA LEU A 681 12.39 -9.82 8.00
C LEU A 681 11.54 -11.09 8.16
N LYS A 682 10.20 -10.97 8.13
CA LYS A 682 9.28 -12.12 8.11
C LYS A 682 9.49 -13.02 6.89
N PHE A 683 9.66 -12.44 5.71
CA PHE A 683 9.94 -13.18 4.48
C PHE A 683 11.27 -13.95 4.59
N LEU A 684 12.32 -13.30 5.07
CA LEU A 684 13.63 -13.95 5.25
C LEU A 684 13.56 -15.13 6.25
N SER A 685 12.70 -15.06 7.27
CA SER A 685 12.50 -16.18 8.20
C SER A 685 11.87 -17.44 7.60
N ILE A 686 11.20 -17.35 6.44
CA ILE A 686 10.57 -18.49 5.75
C ILE A 686 11.26 -18.87 4.43
N LEU A 687 12.20 -18.05 3.94
CA LEU A 687 12.78 -18.20 2.60
C LEU A 687 13.43 -19.59 2.37
N GLN A 688 14.22 -20.07 3.34
CA GLN A 688 14.86 -21.40 3.22
C GLN A 688 13.87 -22.57 3.33
N GLU A 689 12.64 -22.35 3.82
CA GLU A 689 11.58 -23.38 3.81
C GLU A 689 10.88 -23.46 2.44
N ILE A 690 10.74 -22.33 1.74
CA ILE A 690 10.01 -22.26 0.46
C ILE A 690 10.91 -22.50 -0.77
N THR A 691 12.16 -22.03 -0.75
CA THR A 691 13.15 -22.26 -1.83
C THR A 691 14.50 -22.71 -1.26
N PRO A 692 14.60 -23.95 -0.73
CA PRO A 692 15.80 -24.43 -0.06
C PRO A 692 17.07 -24.30 -0.94
N GLY A 693 18.15 -23.81 -0.34
CA GLY A 693 19.46 -23.71 -0.98
C GLY A 693 19.73 -22.41 -1.75
N VAL A 694 18.75 -21.51 -1.90
CA VAL A 694 19.03 -20.16 -2.43
C VAL A 694 19.86 -19.34 -1.45
N LYS A 695 20.64 -18.40 -1.97
CA LYS A 695 21.35 -17.39 -1.18
C LYS A 695 20.46 -16.18 -0.92
N THR A 696 20.84 -15.36 0.06
CA THR A 696 20.20 -14.07 0.37
C THR A 696 21.15 -12.91 0.11
N ILE A 697 20.61 -11.81 -0.44
CA ILE A 697 21.33 -10.56 -0.65
C ILE A 697 20.42 -9.38 -0.31
N VAL A 698 20.97 -8.25 0.10
CA VAL A 698 20.24 -6.97 0.19
C VAL A 698 21.08 -5.81 -0.35
N GLY A 699 20.44 -4.85 -1.00
CA GLY A 699 20.89 -3.45 -1.03
C GLY A 699 20.74 -2.81 0.36
N LEU A 700 21.79 -2.86 1.19
CA LEU A 700 21.70 -2.48 2.61
C LEU A 700 21.48 -0.97 2.80
N SER A 701 22.18 -0.15 2.01
CA SER A 701 22.12 1.31 2.08
C SER A 701 20.73 1.90 1.80
N ASN A 702 19.83 1.12 1.18
CA ASN A 702 18.45 1.52 0.92
C ASN A 702 17.70 1.92 2.19
N VAL A 703 17.95 1.25 3.32
CA VAL A 703 17.25 1.51 4.59
C VAL A 703 17.43 2.94 5.09
N SER A 704 18.56 3.56 4.75
CA SER A 704 18.95 4.90 5.19
C SER A 704 18.85 5.98 4.11
N ASN A 705 18.20 5.69 2.97
CA ASN A 705 17.95 6.70 1.95
C ASN A 705 16.98 7.78 2.47
N GLY A 706 17.28 9.05 2.15
CA GLY A 706 16.55 10.21 2.68
C GLY A 706 16.91 10.62 4.11
N VAL A 707 17.84 9.93 4.77
CA VAL A 707 18.32 10.25 6.13
C VAL A 707 19.63 11.03 6.09
N ALA A 708 19.84 11.94 7.04
CA ALA A 708 21.05 12.74 7.24
C ALA A 708 22.31 11.87 7.22
N SER A 709 23.32 12.29 6.46
CA SER A 709 24.47 11.48 6.08
C SER A 709 25.27 10.89 7.25
N HIS A 710 25.27 11.57 8.41
CA HIS A 710 25.98 11.12 9.61
C HIS A 710 25.20 10.09 10.45
N LEU A 711 23.88 9.96 10.27
CA LEU A 711 23.03 8.97 10.93
C LEU A 711 22.83 7.69 10.10
N ARG A 712 23.04 7.77 8.77
CA ARG A 712 22.99 6.61 7.87
C ARG A 712 23.81 5.39 8.33
N PRO A 713 25.03 5.54 8.88
CA PRO A 713 25.82 4.40 9.38
C PRO A 713 25.08 3.61 10.47
N TYR A 714 24.44 4.28 11.44
CA TYR A 714 23.74 3.62 12.55
C TYR A 714 22.66 2.67 12.02
N LEU A 715 21.81 3.19 11.12
CA LEU A 715 20.77 2.42 10.44
C LEU A 715 21.35 1.24 9.65
N ASN A 716 22.36 1.46 8.81
CA ASN A 716 22.96 0.41 7.99
C ASN A 716 23.55 -0.73 8.86
N ARG A 717 24.33 -0.38 9.89
CA ARG A 717 25.00 -1.33 10.80
C ARG A 717 24.01 -2.18 11.58
N VAL A 718 23.00 -1.54 12.17
CA VAL A 718 21.99 -2.25 12.97
C VAL A 718 21.09 -3.10 12.08
N MET A 719 20.70 -2.60 10.90
CA MET A 719 19.94 -3.38 9.92
C MET A 719 20.72 -4.64 9.47
N LEU A 720 22.04 -4.54 9.26
CA LEU A 720 22.88 -5.71 8.97
C LEU A 720 22.82 -6.74 10.11
N MET A 721 22.99 -6.29 11.36
CA MET A 721 22.92 -7.18 12.53
C MET A 721 21.55 -7.85 12.70
N MET A 722 20.46 -7.13 12.40
CA MET A 722 19.10 -7.69 12.37
C MET A 722 18.93 -8.74 11.26
N LEU A 723 19.49 -8.51 10.07
CA LEU A 723 19.43 -9.45 8.95
C LEU A 723 20.30 -10.71 9.18
N MET A 724 21.42 -10.57 9.90
CA MET A 724 22.26 -11.72 10.32
C MET A 724 21.48 -12.73 11.18
N LYS A 725 20.40 -12.31 11.86
CA LYS A 725 19.49 -13.21 12.60
C LYS A 725 18.74 -14.19 11.69
N TYR A 726 18.53 -13.82 10.43
CA TYR A 726 17.83 -14.59 9.42
C TYR A 726 18.80 -15.19 8.38
N ASN A 727 20.05 -15.45 8.79
CA ASN A 727 21.10 -16.06 7.97
C ASN A 727 21.35 -15.31 6.65
N LEU A 728 21.51 -13.99 6.72
CA LEU A 728 21.92 -13.17 5.56
C LEU A 728 23.28 -13.63 5.03
N TYR A 729 23.31 -14.06 3.77
CA TYR A 729 24.51 -14.54 3.09
C TYR A 729 25.36 -13.38 2.53
N SER A 730 24.74 -12.34 1.97
CA SER A 730 25.44 -11.21 1.34
C SER A 730 24.77 -9.85 1.60
N ALA A 731 25.56 -8.78 1.56
CA ALA A 731 25.09 -7.40 1.60
C ALA A 731 25.87 -6.51 0.61
N ILE A 732 25.14 -5.70 -0.15
CA ILE A 732 25.69 -4.56 -0.91
C ILE A 732 25.77 -3.38 0.05
N LEU A 733 26.99 -2.88 0.31
CA LEU A 733 27.28 -1.93 1.38
C LEU A 733 28.46 -0.98 1.07
N ASP A 734 28.53 0.12 1.82
CA ASP A 734 29.64 1.07 1.78
C ASP A 734 30.88 0.47 2.44
N ILE A 735 31.90 0.13 1.64
CA ILE A 735 33.12 -0.50 2.13
C ILE A 735 34.03 0.48 2.91
N TYR A 736 33.75 1.78 2.87
CA TYR A 736 34.47 2.78 3.66
C TYR A 736 33.93 2.93 5.08
N ASP A 737 32.75 2.37 5.40
CA ASP A 737 32.29 2.23 6.80
C ASP A 737 32.99 1.05 7.48
N LYS A 738 34.11 1.36 8.16
CA LYS A 738 34.95 0.38 8.84
C LYS A 738 34.17 -0.47 9.87
N GLU A 739 33.28 0.13 10.67
CA GLU A 739 32.53 -0.62 11.68
C GLU A 739 31.54 -1.59 11.03
N LEU A 740 30.88 -1.15 9.94
CA LEU A 740 29.96 -1.99 9.17
C LEU A 740 30.66 -3.21 8.56
N VAL A 741 31.86 -3.03 8.00
CA VAL A 741 32.65 -4.15 7.47
C VAL A 741 33.16 -5.05 8.61
N GLU A 742 33.55 -4.49 9.76
CA GLU A 742 34.00 -5.29 10.90
C GLU A 742 32.87 -6.11 11.54
N ILE A 743 31.63 -5.60 11.55
CA ILE A 743 30.42 -6.37 11.86
C ILE A 743 30.22 -7.49 10.80
N ALA A 744 30.28 -7.17 9.51
CA ALA A 744 30.08 -8.14 8.43
C ALA A 744 31.11 -9.29 8.41
N LYS A 745 32.34 -9.04 8.88
CA LYS A 745 33.40 -10.04 9.05
C LYS A 745 33.42 -10.69 10.44
N GLY A 746 32.42 -10.47 11.28
CA GLY A 746 32.22 -11.18 12.54
C GLY A 746 33.09 -10.69 13.72
N LYS A 747 33.64 -9.47 13.68
CA LYS A 747 34.47 -8.91 14.77
C LYS A 747 33.66 -8.38 15.96
N HIS A 748 32.34 -8.22 15.82
CA HIS A 748 31.45 -7.64 16.84
C HIS A 748 30.29 -8.57 17.24
N PRO A 749 30.55 -9.83 17.67
CA PRO A 749 29.51 -10.76 18.09
C PRO A 749 28.69 -10.25 19.29
N GLU A 750 29.26 -9.39 20.13
CA GLU A 750 28.59 -8.76 21.27
C GLU A 750 27.45 -7.82 20.84
N TRP A 751 27.69 -7.00 19.82
CA TRP A 751 26.65 -6.10 19.26
C TRP A 751 25.57 -6.89 18.51
N VAL A 752 25.97 -7.92 17.74
CA VAL A 752 25.03 -8.83 17.07
C VAL A 752 24.12 -9.51 18.10
N SER A 753 24.68 -10.03 19.20
CA SER A 753 23.92 -10.65 20.28
C SER A 753 22.95 -9.67 20.95
N LEU A 754 23.39 -8.43 21.24
CA LEU A 754 22.52 -7.38 21.80
C LEU A 754 21.32 -7.10 20.88
N VAL A 755 21.55 -6.91 19.58
CA VAL A 755 20.48 -6.71 18.60
C VAL A 755 19.51 -7.88 18.59
N HIS A 756 20.01 -9.12 18.60
CA HIS A 756 19.16 -10.31 18.53
C HIS A 756 18.27 -10.45 19.76
N LYS A 757 18.81 -10.19 20.97
CA LYS A 757 18.06 -10.16 22.24
C LYS A 757 16.96 -9.11 22.26
N ILE A 758 17.23 -7.90 21.77
CA ILE A 758 16.22 -6.83 21.67
C ILE A 758 15.08 -7.27 20.72
N MET A 759 15.42 -7.96 19.61
CA MET A 759 14.42 -8.50 18.68
C MET A 759 13.61 -9.68 19.25
N ASP A 760 14.14 -10.44 20.21
CA ASP A 760 13.39 -11.48 20.95
C ASP A 760 12.52 -10.91 22.08
N GLY A 761 12.60 -9.60 22.33
CA GLY A 761 11.84 -8.93 23.39
C GLY A 761 12.45 -9.09 24.79
N GLU A 762 13.73 -9.43 24.90
CA GLU A 762 14.43 -9.42 26.20
C GLU A 762 14.42 -8.00 26.81
N LYS A 763 14.26 -7.94 28.13
CA LYS A 763 14.33 -6.67 28.88
C LYS A 763 15.78 -6.26 29.08
N ILE A 764 16.23 -5.28 28.32
CA ILE A 764 17.55 -4.65 28.47
C ILE A 764 17.49 -3.56 29.54
N ASP A 765 18.45 -3.55 30.47
CA ASP A 765 18.66 -2.41 31.36
C ASP A 765 19.40 -1.29 30.61
N ILE A 766 18.67 -0.22 30.32
CA ILE A 766 19.17 0.94 29.58
C ILE A 766 20.28 1.67 30.38
N GLN A 767 20.28 1.57 31.71
CA GLN A 767 21.28 2.24 32.56
C GLN A 767 22.65 1.55 32.55
N SER A 768 22.71 0.26 32.16
CA SER A 768 23.98 -0.48 32.05
C SER A 768 24.66 -0.38 30.69
N LEU A 769 24.01 0.23 29.68
CA LEU A 769 24.53 0.29 28.31
C LEU A 769 25.63 1.34 28.15
N SER A 770 26.70 0.99 27.44
CA SER A 770 27.62 2.01 26.90
C SER A 770 26.93 2.87 25.84
N SER A 771 27.49 4.05 25.53
CA SER A 771 26.96 4.94 24.48
C SER A 771 26.76 4.24 23.13
N LYS A 772 27.60 3.25 22.81
CA LYS A 772 27.51 2.47 21.57
C LYS A 772 26.38 1.43 21.61
N GLU A 773 26.18 0.79 22.74
CA GLU A 773 25.05 -0.13 22.93
C GLU A 773 23.72 0.64 23.01
N LEU A 774 23.75 1.90 23.47
CA LEU A 774 22.62 2.82 23.45
C LEU A 774 22.30 3.31 22.02
N GLU A 775 23.29 3.65 21.20
CA GLU A 775 23.16 3.90 19.74
C GLU A 775 22.43 2.71 19.07
N ILE A 776 22.93 1.49 19.33
CA ILE A 776 22.35 0.25 18.81
C ILE A 776 20.91 0.06 19.32
N TYR A 777 20.67 0.14 20.63
CA TYR A 777 19.35 -0.05 21.24
C TYR A 777 18.31 0.93 20.68
N LYS A 778 18.64 2.23 20.65
CA LYS A 778 17.74 3.27 20.12
C LYS A 778 17.42 3.04 18.66
N THR A 779 18.40 2.61 17.86
CA THR A 779 18.24 2.29 16.43
C THR A 779 17.41 1.04 16.20
N VAL A 780 17.61 -0.04 16.97
CA VAL A 780 16.77 -1.26 16.88
C VAL A 780 15.31 -0.91 17.15
N LYS A 781 15.02 -0.10 18.18
CA LYS A 781 13.64 0.29 18.52
C LYS A 781 12.93 1.08 17.41
N VAL A 782 13.67 1.78 16.56
CA VAL A 782 13.10 2.35 15.33
C VAL A 782 12.91 1.29 14.26
N LEU A 783 13.91 0.45 13.98
CA LEU A 783 13.84 -0.58 12.91
C LEU A 783 12.82 -1.69 13.19
N THR A 784 12.54 -2.01 14.46
CA THR A 784 11.41 -2.88 14.85
C THR A 784 10.06 -2.16 14.83
N GLY A 785 10.06 -0.83 14.62
CA GLY A 785 8.89 0.04 14.68
C GLY A 785 8.16 -0.04 16.02
N GLU A 786 8.90 -0.10 17.12
CA GLU A 786 8.43 0.12 18.49
C GLU A 786 8.43 1.63 18.84
N ILE A 787 9.33 2.39 18.21
CA ILE A 787 9.43 3.85 18.25
C ILE A 787 9.27 4.38 16.82
N ILE A 788 8.54 5.49 16.66
CA ILE A 788 8.40 6.18 15.36
C ILE A 788 9.74 6.84 15.00
N PHE A 789 10.16 6.71 13.72
CA PHE A 789 11.41 7.30 13.27
C PHE A 789 11.43 8.83 13.39
N SER A 790 12.49 9.33 14.01
CA SER A 790 12.94 10.73 13.97
C SER A 790 14.47 10.74 13.98
N GLU A 791 15.08 11.67 13.25
CA GLU A 791 16.55 11.79 13.22
C GLU A 791 17.12 12.13 14.60
N SER A 792 16.45 13.03 15.33
CA SER A 792 16.77 13.38 16.73
C SER A 792 16.59 12.24 17.74
N TRP A 793 15.96 11.12 17.37
CA TRP A 793 15.98 9.92 18.20
C TRP A 793 17.27 9.10 18.00
N LEU A 794 17.93 9.20 16.84
CA LEU A 794 19.18 8.50 16.57
C LEU A 794 20.42 9.26 17.08
N GLU A 795 20.31 10.56 17.36
CA GLU A 795 21.33 11.34 18.09
C GLU A 795 21.51 10.79 19.52
N VAL A 796 22.75 10.67 20.02
CA VAL A 796 23.11 10.05 21.32
C VAL A 796 23.98 10.99 22.15
#